data_AF-A0A520QNE8-F1
#
_entry.id   AF-A0A520QNE8-F1
#
_cell.length_a   1.000
_cell.length_b   1.000
_cell.length_c   1.000
_cell.angle_alpha   90.00
_cell.angle_beta   90.00
_cell.angle_gamma   90.00
#
_symmetry.space_group_name_H-M   'P 1'
#
loop_
_entity.id
_entity.type
_entity.pdbx_description
1 polymer ?
#
loop_
_entity_poly.entity_id
_entity_poly.type
_entity_poly.pdbx_seq_one_letter_code
_entity_poly.pdbx_strand_id
1 'polypeptide(L)'
;MNDSSQRFPSPFLLLLKVNLLQAWRRVTQAGSRSGTLSFMVAVFMIFYPLIASGLFWAGLRYVSKFPGLGDLLIEHLVFLLFAMLFMLLLFSNVVVGYTNMFRNQETRFLQTLPFSANHIFQWKLVETTVVASWAFLLLIAPLVVAYGIHQKAALGFYMVTPFLVTLFIILPSVFGCWIAVFMARYLDRSLFQTTAVLLLLAIVYMVKVYLQPEAATEQTLETRVLDLTDRLLAKTQFAQFPFLPSYWLSSTLTNWVDGARTLAQFFIGVLTANVLFFGFLGFTSTGKTFYQSLSATFSRGSLAGDWSQAVSFAPRLCAQIILLAWFLPLVNLSSIKDFWHGEFAPLIENYAAQKKSPDIGSIDLARWTTNQVAQLEPRLVQDGLYALKPSLRLLYERSASGEMQQLGPDLEHLINSNLRSTLSGLDLIRGRNHLRGGAAEFAAEPEAVLMPDAPTLQVQGLHNTPRPTVSTNHLLILASDTQPEPTATYRLYFRRAVEKVDENDELTGDTVMVTDHGNYFEGALSREDANRLRLTFTSTNFSEHIRGPTAQELWQQPAATLPDTDLNHWRLTKLTPVREATVPAHQTISALGPIWLGIIPLLAVISWVLNSRSAHLLAAGGILGMLFVFLLQSNQWLTAFGGEAPLQRLTLIGTGAWIILLTALAQITSVIWQTSLTARFQSWYRAQQEKRKAFDYTPGFLDSALQRVPLLSPDVRAVVLKDIRIFWRDTAQWGQSLILFGILGIYILNLRFFTEQFTSLFASGRFGGDYFSKLVSFMNLAACALNLATLTTRFVYPQFSLEGKRLWIVGLSPLGLNRVVGVKFMLATSISLAISIPLIWLSSNMLHLPMAQKVFFCGGISVMALALNGLAMGMGVMYPDLKEDNPSKIVSGFGGTFCLVVSFVYIGMAVMMLGIGSPFGSPWQIFGRADETQQAIYIGMFLAFSLGVGFGPLAYGLQRARNFEH
;
A
#
# COMPACT_ATOMS: atom_id res chain seq x y z
N MET A 1 -68.62 3.53 27.56
CA MET A 1 -67.26 3.46 28.12
C MET A 1 -66.30 3.84 27.01
N ASN A 2 -65.81 5.09 27.01
CA ASN A 2 -64.91 5.62 25.97
C ASN A 2 -63.47 5.22 26.27
N ASP A 3 -62.82 4.71 25.24
CA ASP A 3 -61.52 4.06 25.23
C ASP A 3 -60.37 5.07 25.37
N SER A 4 -59.80 5.17 26.57
CA SER A 4 -58.68 6.05 26.90
C SER A 4 -57.30 5.36 26.78
N SER A 5 -57.20 4.29 25.97
CA SER A 5 -56.01 3.42 25.92
C SER A 5 -54.88 3.86 24.97
N GLN A 6 -55.05 4.91 24.16
CA GLN A 6 -54.04 5.35 23.17
C GLN A 6 -53.09 6.48 23.62
N ARG A 7 -52.71 6.57 24.91
CA ARG A 7 -51.81 7.65 25.38
C ARG A 7 -50.32 7.35 25.37
N PHE A 8 -49.89 6.14 25.01
CA PHE A 8 -48.47 5.81 25.00
C PHE A 8 -47.90 5.86 23.58
N PRO A 9 -46.95 6.78 23.27
CA PRO A 9 -46.22 6.73 22.01
C PRO A 9 -45.52 5.38 21.86
N SER A 10 -45.28 4.93 20.63
CA SER A 10 -44.57 3.66 20.40
C SER A 10 -43.28 3.61 21.24
N PRO A 11 -42.87 2.44 21.78
CA PRO A 11 -41.70 2.36 22.65
C PRO A 11 -40.43 2.97 22.04
N PHE A 12 -40.29 2.88 20.71
CA PHE A 12 -39.23 3.56 19.95
C PHE A 12 -39.38 5.09 19.97
N LEU A 13 -40.58 5.64 19.72
CA LEU A 13 -40.85 7.08 19.78
C LEU A 13 -40.59 7.65 21.18
N LEU A 14 -40.88 6.88 22.23
CA LEU A 14 -40.56 7.26 23.61
C LEU A 14 -39.04 7.41 23.81
N LEU A 15 -38.26 6.39 23.42
CA LEU A 15 -36.80 6.40 23.53
C LEU A 15 -36.19 7.56 22.72
N LEU A 16 -36.68 7.77 21.49
CA LEU A 16 -36.25 8.86 20.63
C LEU A 16 -36.54 10.22 21.27
N LYS A 17 -37.77 10.44 21.77
CA LYS A 17 -38.19 11.70 22.40
C LYS A 17 -37.38 12.02 23.65
N VAL A 18 -37.18 11.03 24.53
CA VAL A 18 -36.40 11.23 25.78
C VAL A 18 -34.97 11.62 25.46
N ASN A 19 -34.33 10.92 24.51
CA ASN A 19 -32.95 11.23 24.13
C ASN A 19 -32.81 12.55 23.38
N LEU A 20 -33.77 12.91 22.51
CA LEU A 20 -33.80 14.24 21.88
C LEU A 20 -33.95 15.36 22.90
N LEU A 21 -34.84 15.20 23.88
CA LEU A 21 -34.99 16.16 24.98
C LEU A 21 -33.72 16.25 25.83
N GLN A 22 -33.06 15.12 26.08
CA GLN A 22 -31.79 15.11 26.81
C GLN A 22 -30.67 15.80 26.00
N ALA A 23 -30.59 15.56 24.69
CA ALA A 23 -29.64 16.23 23.81
C ALA A 23 -29.90 17.74 23.76
N TRP A 24 -31.16 18.16 23.58
CA TRP A 24 -31.57 19.57 23.60
C TRP A 24 -31.22 20.25 24.93
N ARG A 25 -31.48 19.59 26.07
CA ARG A 25 -31.09 20.08 27.39
C ARG A 25 -29.57 20.17 27.54
N ARG A 26 -28.80 19.23 26.99
CA ARG A 26 -27.33 19.31 27.01
C ARG A 26 -26.82 20.49 26.18
N VAL A 27 -27.40 20.76 25.01
CA VAL A 27 -27.01 21.91 24.17
C VAL A 27 -27.32 23.23 24.87
N THR A 28 -28.52 23.36 25.43
CA THR A 28 -28.93 24.59 26.16
C THR A 28 -28.13 24.80 27.46
N GLN A 29 -27.77 23.72 28.17
CA GLN A 29 -26.91 23.78 29.36
C GLN A 29 -25.41 23.94 29.02
N ALA A 30 -24.98 23.68 27.79
CA ALA A 30 -23.58 23.86 27.40
C ALA A 30 -23.18 25.33 27.46
N GLY A 31 -24.06 26.24 26.99
CA GLY A 31 -23.85 27.69 27.06
C GLY A 31 -23.77 28.22 28.49
N SER A 32 -24.49 27.61 29.44
CA SER A 32 -24.47 28.04 30.85
C SER A 32 -23.27 27.52 31.65
N ARG A 33 -22.55 26.48 31.16
CA ARG A 33 -21.36 25.94 31.85
C ARG A 33 -20.07 26.71 31.52
N SER A 34 -19.93 27.20 30.29
CA SER A 34 -18.77 28.01 29.86
C SER A 34 -19.08 28.73 28.54
N GLY A 35 -19.27 30.05 28.60
CA GLY A 35 -19.50 30.87 27.41
C GLY A 35 -18.33 30.86 26.43
N THR A 36 -17.09 30.75 26.92
CA THR A 36 -15.87 30.73 26.09
C THR A 36 -15.76 29.47 25.25
N LEU A 37 -16.13 28.28 25.77
CA LEU A 37 -16.17 27.07 24.95
C LEU A 37 -17.28 27.16 23.91
N SER A 38 -18.49 27.56 24.31
CA SER A 38 -19.60 27.62 23.36
C SER A 38 -19.27 28.56 22.21
N PHE A 39 -18.56 29.66 22.50
CA PHE A 39 -17.99 30.55 21.49
C PHE A 39 -16.92 29.84 20.63
N MET A 40 -15.91 29.20 21.22
CA MET A 40 -14.86 28.50 20.45
C MET A 40 -15.39 27.35 19.58
N VAL A 41 -16.36 26.57 20.07
CA VAL A 41 -16.99 25.50 19.29
C VAL A 41 -17.85 26.09 18.18
N ALA A 42 -18.57 27.18 18.42
CA ALA A 42 -19.32 27.88 17.37
C ALA A 42 -18.37 28.45 16.30
N VAL A 43 -17.27 29.10 16.72
CA VAL A 43 -16.21 29.59 15.83
C VAL A 43 -15.63 28.44 15.02
N PHE A 44 -15.27 27.31 15.65
CA PHE A 44 -14.76 26.14 14.94
C PHE A 44 -15.78 25.60 13.93
N MET A 45 -17.06 25.43 14.33
CA MET A 45 -18.12 24.93 13.45
C MET A 45 -18.41 25.85 12.26
N ILE A 46 -18.12 27.14 12.36
CA ILE A 46 -18.28 28.11 11.27
C ILE A 46 -17.00 28.20 10.41
N PHE A 47 -15.84 28.35 11.04
CA PHE A 47 -14.56 28.53 10.33
C PHE A 47 -14.07 27.27 9.65
N TYR A 48 -14.25 26.10 10.27
CA TYR A 48 -13.75 24.85 9.71
C TYR A 48 -14.36 24.55 8.33
N PRO A 49 -15.70 24.56 8.12
CA PRO A 49 -16.26 24.36 6.79
C PRO A 49 -15.80 25.41 5.78
N LEU A 50 -15.63 26.67 6.17
CA LEU A 50 -15.17 27.74 5.27
C LEU A 50 -13.73 27.49 4.80
N ILE A 51 -12.81 27.19 5.72
CA ILE A 51 -11.41 26.90 5.38
C ILE A 51 -11.32 25.61 4.58
N ALA A 52 -12.05 24.57 4.97
CA ALA A 52 -12.08 23.29 4.26
C ALA A 52 -12.64 23.45 2.84
N SER A 53 -13.74 24.18 2.66
CA SER A 53 -14.29 24.49 1.33
C SER A 53 -13.30 25.28 0.49
N GLY A 54 -12.62 26.28 1.08
CA GLY A 54 -11.57 27.04 0.39
C GLY A 54 -10.42 26.17 -0.08
N LEU A 55 -9.97 25.22 0.75
CA LEU A 55 -8.90 24.28 0.42
C LEU A 55 -9.33 23.31 -0.68
N PHE A 56 -10.53 22.70 -0.57
CA PHE A 56 -11.06 21.82 -1.60
C PHE A 56 -11.25 22.56 -2.92
N TRP A 57 -11.78 23.78 -2.89
CA TRP A 57 -11.96 24.59 -4.09
C TRP A 57 -10.62 24.95 -4.74
N ALA A 58 -9.59 25.28 -3.94
CA ALA A 58 -8.25 25.52 -4.44
C ALA A 58 -7.65 24.26 -5.10
N GLY A 59 -7.86 23.09 -4.49
CA GLY A 59 -7.47 21.80 -5.05
C GLY A 59 -8.16 21.50 -6.38
N LEU A 60 -9.50 21.62 -6.44
CA LEU A 60 -10.27 21.41 -7.67
C LEU A 60 -9.88 22.39 -8.77
N ARG A 61 -9.72 23.68 -8.45
CA ARG A 61 -9.26 24.72 -9.37
C ARG A 61 -7.84 24.47 -9.87
N TYR A 62 -7.00 23.82 -9.08
CA TYR A 62 -5.67 23.43 -9.51
C TYR A 62 -5.75 22.29 -10.53
N VAL A 63 -6.57 21.27 -10.27
CA VAL A 63 -6.79 20.13 -11.18
C VAL A 63 -7.43 20.58 -12.49
N SER A 64 -8.35 21.56 -12.48
CA SER A 64 -8.99 22.05 -13.69
C SER A 64 -8.05 22.83 -14.64
N LYS A 65 -6.82 23.16 -14.22
CA LYS A 65 -5.85 23.84 -15.09
C LYS A 65 -5.27 22.92 -16.17
N PHE A 66 -5.46 21.61 -16.04
CA PHE A 66 -5.00 20.63 -17.03
C PHE A 66 -5.94 20.60 -18.24
N PRO A 67 -5.50 21.09 -19.42
CA PRO A 67 -6.35 21.14 -20.60
C PRO A 67 -6.79 19.73 -21.01
N GLY A 68 -8.10 19.50 -21.18
CA GLY A 68 -8.67 18.23 -21.62
C GLY A 68 -8.71 17.09 -20.57
N LEU A 69 -7.88 17.15 -19.51
CA LEU A 69 -7.83 16.12 -18.47
C LEU A 69 -8.48 16.55 -17.15
N GLY A 70 -8.54 17.86 -16.87
CA GLY A 70 -8.98 18.38 -15.57
C GLY A 70 -10.36 17.89 -15.14
N ASP A 71 -11.36 18.01 -16.02
CA ASP A 71 -12.75 17.68 -15.70
C ASP A 71 -12.95 16.17 -15.49
N LEU A 72 -12.32 15.34 -16.33
CA LEU A 72 -12.36 13.89 -16.21
C LEU A 72 -11.68 13.41 -14.92
N LEU A 73 -10.57 14.05 -14.52
CA LEU A 73 -9.87 13.73 -13.27
C LEU A 73 -10.70 14.14 -12.05
N ILE A 74 -11.37 15.29 -12.10
CA ILE A 74 -12.27 15.75 -11.04
C ILE A 74 -13.44 14.78 -10.86
N GLU A 75 -14.05 14.32 -11.95
CA GLU A 75 -15.12 13.31 -11.90
C GLU A 75 -14.64 12.04 -11.19
N HIS A 76 -13.51 11.47 -11.63
CA HIS A 76 -12.94 10.26 -11.03
C HIS A 76 -12.55 10.45 -9.57
N LEU A 77 -12.02 11.63 -9.21
CA LEU A 77 -11.68 11.97 -7.83
C LEU A 77 -12.91 11.96 -6.92
N VAL A 78 -14.05 12.46 -7.41
CA VAL A 78 -15.32 12.44 -6.67
C VAL A 78 -15.78 11.00 -6.43
N PHE A 79 -15.76 10.14 -7.46
CA PHE A 79 -16.09 8.71 -7.32
C PHE A 79 -15.18 8.00 -6.30
N LEU A 80 -13.86 8.20 -6.43
CA LEU A 80 -12.87 7.60 -5.54
C LEU A 80 -13.05 8.05 -4.10
N LEU A 81 -13.27 9.35 -3.90
CA LEU A 81 -13.43 9.94 -2.58
C LEU A 81 -14.70 9.40 -1.89
N PHE A 82 -15.85 9.40 -2.56
CA PHE A 82 -17.07 8.84 -1.98
C PHE A 82 -16.97 7.33 -1.73
N ALA A 83 -16.25 6.58 -2.56
CA ALA A 83 -16.00 5.15 -2.32
C ALA A 83 -15.14 4.92 -1.06
N MET A 84 -14.07 5.70 -0.89
CA MET A 84 -13.24 5.65 0.32
C MET A 84 -14.04 6.06 1.57
N LEU A 85 -14.85 7.11 1.45
CA LEU A 85 -15.71 7.59 2.53
C LEU A 85 -16.80 6.57 2.90
N PHE A 86 -17.37 5.86 1.92
CA PHE A 86 -18.29 4.74 2.16
C PHE A 86 -17.64 3.67 3.01
N MET A 87 -16.43 3.21 2.64
CA MET A 87 -15.71 2.17 3.38
C MET A 87 -15.34 2.62 4.79
N LEU A 88 -14.88 3.86 4.94
CA LEU A 88 -14.57 4.45 6.25
C LEU A 88 -15.82 4.52 7.13
N LEU A 89 -16.94 4.96 6.59
CA LEU A 89 -18.20 5.08 7.32
C LEU A 89 -18.76 3.70 7.69
N LEU A 90 -18.70 2.72 6.78
CA LEU A 90 -19.10 1.34 7.05
C LEU A 90 -18.29 0.76 8.21
N PHE A 91 -16.97 0.90 8.16
CA PHE A 91 -16.08 0.41 9.21
C PHE A 91 -16.28 1.14 10.55
N SER A 92 -16.47 2.46 10.51
CA SER A 92 -16.83 3.27 11.69
C SER A 92 -18.11 2.75 12.35
N ASN A 93 -19.15 2.46 11.56
CA ASN A 93 -20.40 1.90 12.07
C ASN A 93 -20.25 0.50 12.67
N VAL A 94 -19.34 -0.34 12.16
CA VAL A 94 -19.03 -1.65 12.78
C VAL A 94 -18.44 -1.45 14.19
N VAL A 95 -17.44 -0.58 14.33
CA VAL A 95 -16.71 -0.37 15.59
C VAL A 95 -17.57 0.35 16.62
N VAL A 96 -18.22 1.45 16.22
CA VAL A 96 -19.12 2.24 17.08
C VAL A 96 -20.35 1.40 17.43
N GLY A 97 -20.94 0.71 16.45
CA GLY A 97 -22.10 -0.15 16.66
C GLY A 97 -21.81 -1.27 17.65
N TYR A 98 -20.69 -1.97 17.51
CA TYR A 98 -20.31 -3.02 18.48
C TYR A 98 -20.20 -2.47 19.90
N THR A 99 -19.51 -1.33 20.07
CA THR A 99 -19.31 -0.72 21.38
C THR A 99 -20.62 -0.22 21.98
N ASN A 100 -21.45 0.45 21.19
CA ASN A 100 -22.71 1.01 21.64
C ASN A 100 -23.74 -0.09 21.97
N MET A 101 -23.81 -1.15 21.18
CA MET A 101 -24.82 -2.19 21.33
C MET A 101 -24.47 -3.22 22.41
N PHE A 102 -23.19 -3.59 22.56
CA PHE A 102 -22.80 -4.71 23.45
C PHE A 102 -22.06 -4.29 24.73
N ARG A 103 -21.43 -3.11 24.76
CA ARG A 103 -20.66 -2.63 25.93
C ARG A 103 -21.33 -1.49 26.70
N ASN A 104 -22.24 -0.75 26.10
CA ASN A 104 -22.87 0.40 26.73
C ASN A 104 -23.74 -0.02 27.92
N GLN A 105 -23.60 0.68 29.06
CA GLN A 105 -24.39 0.45 30.27
C GLN A 105 -25.88 0.72 30.03
N GLU A 106 -26.20 1.69 29.16
CA GLU A 106 -27.57 2.00 28.78
C GLU A 106 -28.26 0.79 28.15
N THR A 107 -27.58 0.05 27.26
CA THR A 107 -28.19 -1.12 26.63
C THR A 107 -28.50 -2.22 27.66
N ARG A 108 -27.65 -2.39 28.67
CA ARG A 108 -27.92 -3.31 29.80
C ARG A 108 -29.11 -2.86 30.63
N PHE A 109 -29.21 -1.56 30.89
CA PHE A 109 -30.34 -0.98 31.61
C PHE A 109 -31.65 -1.09 30.83
N LEU A 110 -31.65 -0.79 29.53
CA LEU A 110 -32.82 -0.92 28.66
C LEU A 110 -33.35 -2.35 28.58
N GLN A 111 -32.49 -3.35 28.79
CA GLN A 111 -32.89 -4.76 28.84
C GLN A 111 -33.54 -5.18 30.15
N THR A 112 -33.26 -4.48 31.25
CA THR A 112 -33.99 -4.69 32.50
C THR A 112 -35.40 -4.09 32.48
N LEU A 113 -35.66 -3.22 31.50
CA LEU A 113 -36.96 -2.60 31.27
C LEU A 113 -37.80 -3.44 30.28
N PRO A 114 -39.13 -3.29 30.28
CA PRO A 114 -40.04 -4.05 29.40
C PRO A 114 -40.01 -3.56 27.93
N PHE A 115 -38.82 -3.32 27.38
CA PHE A 115 -38.60 -3.01 25.97
C PHE A 115 -38.27 -4.28 25.20
N SER A 116 -38.96 -4.51 24.07
CA SER A 116 -38.57 -5.62 23.19
C SER A 116 -37.21 -5.33 22.54
N ALA A 117 -36.43 -6.40 22.30
CA ALA A 117 -35.10 -6.27 21.70
C ALA A 117 -35.10 -5.57 20.33
N ASN A 118 -36.23 -5.61 19.61
CA ASN A 118 -36.37 -4.89 18.35
C ASN A 118 -36.36 -3.36 18.54
N HIS A 119 -37.11 -2.84 19.52
CA HIS A 119 -37.13 -1.40 19.79
C HIS A 119 -35.77 -0.91 20.33
N ILE A 120 -35.08 -1.73 21.13
CA ILE A 120 -33.71 -1.43 21.57
C ILE A 120 -32.76 -1.37 20.38
N PHE A 121 -32.85 -2.33 19.46
CA PHE A 121 -32.04 -2.34 18.24
C PHE A 121 -32.31 -1.11 17.36
N GLN A 122 -33.58 -0.76 17.12
CA GLN A 122 -33.97 0.42 16.34
C GLN A 122 -33.36 1.70 16.91
N TRP A 123 -33.46 1.91 18.24
CA TRP A 123 -32.84 3.04 18.90
C TRP A 123 -31.31 3.04 18.74
N LYS A 124 -30.67 1.90 19.00
CA LYS A 124 -29.23 1.77 18.90
C LYS A 124 -28.70 1.91 17.47
N LEU A 125 -29.47 1.53 16.46
CA LEU A 125 -29.16 1.75 15.06
C LEU A 125 -29.16 3.26 14.74
N VAL A 126 -30.19 4.00 15.15
CA VAL A 126 -30.27 5.46 14.96
C VAL A 126 -29.13 6.18 15.70
N GLU A 127 -28.91 5.83 16.97
CA GLU A 127 -27.84 6.42 17.77
C GLU A 127 -26.46 6.15 17.15
N THR A 128 -26.20 4.91 16.73
CA THR A 128 -24.94 4.55 16.06
C THR A 128 -24.77 5.30 14.75
N THR A 129 -25.84 5.44 13.96
CA THR A 129 -25.83 6.19 12.70
C THR A 129 -25.42 7.65 12.95
N VAL A 130 -26.02 8.32 13.93
CA VAL A 130 -25.69 9.72 14.25
C VAL A 130 -24.26 9.85 14.77
N VAL A 131 -23.85 9.00 15.70
CA VAL A 131 -22.52 9.05 16.33
C VAL A 131 -21.40 8.66 15.38
N ALA A 132 -21.64 7.77 14.41
CA ALA A 132 -20.64 7.41 13.41
C ALA A 132 -20.49 8.45 12.29
N SER A 133 -21.53 9.25 12.02
CA SER A 133 -21.62 10.07 10.80
C SER A 133 -21.32 11.57 11.00
N TRP A 134 -21.24 12.07 12.23
CA TRP A 134 -21.03 13.52 12.46
C TRP A 134 -19.70 14.03 11.87
N ALA A 135 -18.60 13.28 12.04
CA ALA A 135 -17.29 13.66 11.52
C ALA A 135 -17.25 13.56 9.98
N PHE A 136 -18.00 12.62 9.42
CA PHE A 136 -18.19 12.45 7.99
C PHE A 136 -18.93 13.65 7.37
N LEU A 137 -19.98 14.16 8.03
CA LEU A 137 -20.71 15.35 7.57
C LEU A 137 -19.81 16.60 7.57
N LEU A 138 -18.96 16.75 8.57
CA LEU A 138 -17.99 17.84 8.63
C LEU A 138 -17.04 17.82 7.42
N LEU A 139 -16.64 16.65 6.94
CA LEU A 139 -15.74 16.53 5.79
C LEU A 139 -16.44 16.72 4.44
N ILE A 140 -17.66 16.20 4.28
CA ILE A 140 -18.36 16.17 2.98
C ILE A 140 -19.10 17.45 2.66
N ALA A 141 -19.70 18.10 3.66
CA ALA A 141 -20.36 19.38 3.45
C ALA A 141 -19.44 20.40 2.74
N PRO A 142 -18.21 20.67 3.21
CA PRO A 142 -17.34 21.63 2.55
C PRO A 142 -16.86 21.19 1.16
N LEU A 143 -16.65 19.89 0.97
CA LEU A 143 -16.29 19.31 -0.32
C LEU A 143 -17.39 19.49 -1.36
N VAL A 144 -18.64 19.12 -1.04
CA VAL A 144 -19.78 19.25 -1.94
C VAL A 144 -20.00 20.71 -2.30
N VAL A 145 -19.88 21.61 -1.31
CA VAL A 145 -19.98 23.06 -1.55
C VAL A 145 -18.89 23.52 -2.51
N ALA A 146 -17.64 23.10 -2.30
CA ALA A 146 -16.52 23.43 -3.17
C ALA A 146 -16.71 22.87 -4.60
N TYR A 147 -17.18 21.63 -4.73
CA TYR A 147 -17.48 20.99 -6.00
C TYR A 147 -18.59 21.73 -6.77
N GLY A 148 -19.69 22.07 -6.11
CA GLY A 148 -20.77 22.84 -6.71
C GLY A 148 -20.33 24.24 -7.15
N ILE A 149 -19.50 24.92 -6.35
CA ILE A 149 -18.96 26.25 -6.72
C ILE A 149 -18.01 26.12 -7.92
N HIS A 150 -17.15 25.10 -7.93
CA HIS A 150 -16.19 24.87 -9.00
C HIS A 150 -16.88 24.61 -10.34
N GLN A 151 -17.88 23.72 -10.35
CA GLN A 151 -18.63 23.35 -11.54
C GLN A 151 -19.78 24.33 -11.88
N LYS A 152 -19.90 25.46 -11.16
CA LYS A 152 -20.97 26.47 -11.35
C LYS A 152 -22.39 25.87 -11.29
N ALA A 153 -22.63 24.99 -10.32
CA ALA A 153 -23.89 24.28 -10.16
C ALA A 153 -25.08 25.22 -9.84
N ALA A 154 -26.26 24.86 -10.34
CA ALA A 154 -27.51 25.58 -10.04
C ALA A 154 -27.91 25.48 -8.56
N LEU A 155 -28.69 26.44 -8.06
CA LEU A 155 -29.11 26.49 -6.65
C LEU A 155 -29.83 25.21 -6.17
N GLY A 156 -30.57 24.54 -7.06
CA GLY A 156 -31.24 23.26 -6.76
C GLY A 156 -30.28 22.12 -6.37
N PHE A 157 -29.03 22.15 -6.84
CA PHE A 157 -28.00 21.19 -6.43
C PHE A 157 -27.81 21.22 -4.90
N TYR A 158 -27.59 22.41 -4.34
CA TYR A 158 -27.33 22.59 -2.91
C TYR A 158 -28.53 22.21 -2.02
N MET A 159 -29.75 22.22 -2.55
CA MET A 159 -30.95 21.77 -1.83
C MET A 159 -31.09 20.24 -1.84
N VAL A 160 -30.76 19.59 -2.96
CA VAL A 160 -30.91 18.14 -3.12
C VAL A 160 -29.75 17.40 -2.43
N THR A 161 -28.53 17.93 -2.45
CA THR A 161 -27.37 17.19 -1.92
C THR A 161 -27.48 16.80 -0.44
N PRO A 162 -27.94 17.65 0.51
CA PRO A 162 -28.13 17.25 1.90
C PRO A 162 -29.06 16.04 2.06
N PHE A 163 -30.13 15.98 1.25
CA PHE A 163 -31.04 14.84 1.22
C PHE A 163 -30.32 13.56 0.74
N LEU A 164 -29.55 13.65 -0.35
CA LEU A 164 -28.78 12.51 -0.88
C LEU A 164 -27.71 12.01 0.10
N VAL A 165 -26.99 12.92 0.75
CA VAL A 165 -25.99 12.57 1.76
C VAL A 165 -26.64 11.85 2.94
N THR A 166 -27.83 12.28 3.36
CA THR A 166 -28.59 11.61 4.43
C THR A 166 -28.97 10.17 4.04
N LEU A 167 -29.47 9.97 2.82
CA LEU A 167 -29.77 8.64 2.29
C LEU A 167 -28.51 7.78 2.23
N PHE A 168 -27.42 8.33 1.72
CA PHE A 168 -26.15 7.63 1.59
C PHE A 168 -25.59 7.17 2.95
N ILE A 169 -25.76 7.95 4.02
CA ILE A 169 -25.30 7.60 5.37
C ILE A 169 -26.01 6.35 5.93
N ILE A 170 -27.29 6.15 5.61
CA ILE A 170 -28.11 5.09 6.22
C ILE A 170 -27.61 3.69 5.82
N LEU A 171 -27.22 3.48 4.56
CA LEU A 171 -26.77 2.18 4.05
C LEU A 171 -25.53 1.61 4.78
N PRO A 172 -24.39 2.32 4.87
CA PRO A 172 -23.23 1.84 5.61
C PRO A 172 -23.52 1.68 7.11
N SER A 173 -24.47 2.44 7.67
CA SER A 173 -24.92 2.24 9.05
C SER A 173 -25.67 0.93 9.26
N VAL A 174 -26.63 0.60 8.39
CA VAL A 174 -27.35 -0.68 8.46
C VAL A 174 -26.39 -1.85 8.26
N PHE A 175 -25.56 -1.81 7.21
CA PHE A 175 -24.59 -2.88 6.94
C PHE A 175 -23.55 -3.00 8.06
N GLY A 176 -23.04 -1.87 8.57
CA GLY A 176 -22.09 -1.85 9.68
C GLY A 176 -22.67 -2.45 10.96
N CYS A 177 -23.92 -2.12 11.31
CA CYS A 177 -24.61 -2.71 12.45
C CYS A 177 -24.90 -4.21 12.26
N TRP A 178 -25.27 -4.66 11.05
CA TRP A 178 -25.43 -6.08 10.75
C TRP A 178 -24.13 -6.87 10.91
N ILE A 179 -23.02 -6.32 10.38
CA ILE A 179 -21.70 -6.88 10.57
C ILE A 179 -21.36 -6.91 12.07
N ALA A 180 -21.63 -5.85 12.84
CA ALA A 180 -21.37 -5.83 14.28
C ALA A 180 -22.19 -6.89 15.05
N VAL A 181 -23.47 -7.09 14.71
CA VAL A 181 -24.32 -8.13 15.30
C VAL A 181 -23.82 -9.53 14.92
N PHE A 182 -23.50 -9.74 13.65
CA PHE A 182 -22.92 -11.00 13.16
C PHE A 182 -21.60 -11.31 13.87
N MET A 183 -20.73 -10.31 14.00
CA MET A 183 -19.46 -10.43 14.72
C MET A 183 -19.67 -10.77 16.18
N ALA A 184 -20.56 -10.08 16.90
CA ALA A 184 -20.85 -10.40 18.30
C ALA A 184 -21.39 -11.83 18.48
N ARG A 185 -22.16 -12.33 17.49
CA ARG A 185 -22.69 -13.69 17.52
C ARG A 185 -21.62 -14.77 17.33
N TYR A 186 -20.67 -14.60 16.42
CA TYR A 186 -19.77 -15.69 16.03
C TYR A 186 -18.31 -15.49 16.45
N LEU A 187 -17.88 -14.24 16.67
CA LEU A 187 -16.52 -13.90 17.06
C LEU A 187 -16.43 -13.64 18.56
N ASP A 188 -15.48 -14.33 19.17
CA ASP A 188 -15.09 -14.20 20.57
C ASP A 188 -14.11 -13.05 20.78
N ARG A 189 -13.97 -12.57 22.03
CA ARG A 189 -13.19 -11.37 22.35
C ARG A 189 -11.74 -11.40 21.83
N SER A 190 -11.08 -12.56 21.88
CA SER A 190 -9.72 -12.77 21.36
C SER A 190 -9.69 -13.08 19.86
N LEU A 191 -10.70 -13.78 19.33
CA LEU A 191 -10.84 -14.03 17.89
C LEU A 191 -11.17 -12.75 17.11
N PHE A 192 -11.90 -11.82 17.72
CA PHE A 192 -12.12 -10.48 17.20
C PHE A 192 -10.79 -9.74 17.04
N GLN A 193 -9.89 -9.85 18.02
CA GLN A 193 -8.56 -9.24 17.93
C GLN A 193 -7.74 -9.88 16.80
N THR A 194 -7.70 -11.21 16.70
CA THR A 194 -6.93 -11.89 15.64
C THR A 194 -7.52 -11.63 14.25
N THR A 195 -8.84 -11.68 14.09
CA THR A 195 -9.51 -11.40 12.82
C THR A 195 -9.37 -9.96 12.38
N ALA A 196 -9.48 -8.98 13.29
CA ALA A 196 -9.29 -7.58 12.95
C ALA A 196 -7.84 -7.29 12.55
N VAL A 197 -6.85 -7.86 13.26
CA VAL A 197 -5.42 -7.76 12.90
C VAL A 197 -5.18 -8.40 11.54
N LEU A 198 -5.67 -9.60 11.32
CA LEU A 198 -5.48 -10.35 10.07
C LEU A 198 -6.16 -9.66 8.88
N LEU A 199 -7.38 -9.14 9.06
CA LEU A 199 -8.10 -8.40 8.04
C LEU A 199 -7.40 -7.07 7.72
N LEU A 200 -6.88 -6.38 8.73
CA LEU A 200 -6.07 -5.18 8.52
C LEU A 200 -4.78 -5.50 7.75
N LEU A 201 -4.02 -6.53 8.16
CA LEU A 201 -2.81 -6.95 7.46
C LEU A 201 -3.10 -7.38 6.02
N ALA A 202 -4.24 -8.05 5.80
CA ALA A 202 -4.70 -8.44 4.48
C ALA A 202 -5.08 -7.22 3.61
N ILE A 203 -5.76 -6.22 4.18
CA ILE A 203 -6.05 -4.95 3.48
C ILE A 203 -4.74 -4.24 3.15
N VAL A 204 -3.81 -4.11 4.10
CA VAL A 204 -2.50 -3.47 3.87
C VAL A 204 -1.73 -4.20 2.77
N TYR A 205 -1.71 -5.53 2.80
CA TYR A 205 -1.07 -6.36 1.78
C TYR A 205 -1.76 -6.24 0.42
N MET A 206 -3.09 -6.32 0.38
CA MET A 206 -3.88 -6.16 -0.85
C MET A 206 -3.68 -4.78 -1.47
N VAL A 207 -3.68 -3.73 -0.65
CA VAL A 207 -3.39 -2.36 -1.08
C VAL A 207 -1.96 -2.26 -1.61
N LYS A 208 -0.97 -2.84 -0.92
CA LYS A 208 0.41 -2.89 -1.39
C LYS A 208 0.51 -3.58 -2.75
N VAL A 209 -0.12 -4.74 -2.93
CA VAL A 209 -0.07 -5.54 -4.18
C VAL A 209 -0.82 -4.85 -5.32
N TYR A 210 -2.00 -4.31 -5.04
CA TYR A 210 -2.83 -3.64 -6.04
C TYR A 210 -2.22 -2.30 -6.51
N LEU A 211 -1.59 -1.56 -5.59
CA LEU A 211 -0.92 -0.29 -5.88
C LEU A 211 0.55 -0.44 -6.29
N GLN A 212 1.10 -1.65 -6.47
CA GLN A 212 2.49 -1.77 -6.95
C GLN A 212 2.64 -1.04 -8.30
N PRO A 213 3.59 -0.10 -8.42
CA PRO A 213 3.84 0.58 -9.68
C PRO A 213 4.26 -0.46 -10.73
N GLU A 214 3.54 -0.51 -11.85
CA GLU A 214 4.12 -1.07 -13.06
C GLU A 214 5.24 -0.11 -13.45
N ALA A 215 6.50 -0.60 -13.38
CA ALA A 215 7.71 0.22 -13.55
C ALA A 215 7.59 1.14 -14.77
N ALA A 216 7.47 2.44 -14.50
CA ALA A 216 7.50 3.49 -15.51
C ALA A 216 8.89 4.13 -15.41
N THR A 217 9.73 3.92 -16.42
CA THR A 217 11.01 4.62 -16.55
C THR A 217 10.75 6.06 -16.97
N GLU A 218 11.53 7.01 -16.43
CA GLU A 218 11.35 8.47 -16.52
C GLU A 218 11.17 9.04 -17.93
N GLN A 219 11.59 8.35 -18.99
CA GLN A 219 11.46 8.82 -20.38
C GLN A 219 10.12 8.48 -21.08
N THR A 220 9.26 7.66 -20.48
CA THR A 220 7.87 7.46 -20.99
C THR A 220 6.88 8.52 -20.50
N LEU A 221 7.29 9.37 -19.55
CA LEU A 221 6.45 10.43 -19.00
C LEU A 221 6.19 11.58 -19.98
N GLU A 222 7.11 11.85 -20.92
CA GLU A 222 6.99 13.01 -21.81
C GLU A 222 6.10 12.77 -23.04
N THR A 223 5.95 11.52 -23.51
CA THR A 223 5.27 11.27 -24.80
C THR A 223 3.85 10.71 -24.69
N ARG A 224 3.38 10.26 -23.52
CA ARG A 224 1.99 9.77 -23.35
C ARG A 224 1.38 10.10 -21.99
N VAL A 225 1.07 11.38 -21.78
CA VAL A 225 0.22 11.83 -20.67
C VAL A 225 -1.15 11.12 -20.68
N LEU A 226 -1.68 10.75 -21.85
CA LEU A 226 -2.92 9.97 -21.98
C LEU A 226 -2.79 8.52 -21.44
N ASP A 227 -1.73 7.78 -21.77
CA ASP A 227 -1.53 6.38 -21.31
C ASP A 227 -1.25 6.34 -19.80
N LEU A 228 -0.58 7.36 -19.25
CA LEU A 228 -0.39 7.50 -17.81
C LEU A 228 -1.73 7.73 -17.09
N THR A 229 -2.61 8.53 -17.70
CA THR A 229 -3.95 8.81 -17.16
C THR A 229 -4.81 7.55 -17.21
N ASP A 230 -4.86 6.84 -18.34
CA ASP A 230 -5.62 5.59 -18.46
C ASP A 230 -5.13 4.49 -17.50
N ARG A 231 -3.81 4.37 -17.28
CA ARG A 231 -3.26 3.39 -16.33
C ARG A 231 -3.53 3.73 -14.87
N LEU A 232 -3.44 5.00 -14.49
CA LEU A 232 -3.79 5.45 -13.13
C LEU A 232 -5.31 5.33 -12.88
N LEU A 233 -6.12 5.68 -13.88
CA LEU A 233 -7.58 5.59 -13.81
C LEU A 233 -8.06 4.14 -13.79
N ALA A 234 -7.45 3.22 -14.55
CA ALA A 234 -7.76 1.79 -14.55
C ALA A 234 -7.63 1.15 -13.16
N LYS A 235 -6.63 1.58 -12.37
CA LYS A 235 -6.46 1.13 -10.97
C LYS A 235 -7.45 1.76 -9.99
N THR A 236 -8.23 2.75 -10.41
CA THR A 236 -9.27 3.38 -9.56
C THR A 236 -10.70 3.01 -9.98
N GLN A 237 -10.86 2.19 -11.03
CA GLN A 237 -12.17 1.72 -11.53
C GLN A 237 -13.00 0.98 -10.48
N PHE A 238 -12.38 0.41 -9.45
CA PHE A 238 -13.14 -0.23 -8.36
C PHE A 238 -14.10 0.76 -7.67
N ALA A 239 -13.77 2.06 -7.63
CA ALA A 239 -14.62 3.10 -7.06
C ALA A 239 -15.88 3.37 -7.91
N GLN A 240 -15.84 2.97 -9.18
CA GLN A 240 -16.95 3.09 -10.13
C GLN A 240 -17.80 1.82 -10.22
N PHE A 241 -17.66 0.88 -9.29
CA PHE A 241 -18.45 -0.35 -9.32
C PHE A 241 -19.95 -0.03 -9.22
N PRO A 242 -20.79 -0.44 -10.19
CA PRO A 242 -22.18 0.05 -10.32
C PRO A 242 -23.11 -0.26 -9.14
N PHE A 243 -22.77 -1.26 -8.31
CA PHE A 243 -23.56 -1.64 -7.14
C PHE A 243 -23.13 -0.94 -5.85
N LEU A 244 -22.12 -0.07 -5.88
CA LEU A 244 -21.72 0.68 -4.70
C LEU A 244 -22.66 1.87 -4.44
N PRO A 245 -23.09 2.10 -3.18
CA PRO A 245 -23.84 3.30 -2.83
C PRO A 245 -23.10 4.61 -3.16
N SER A 246 -21.76 4.59 -3.13
CA SER A 246 -20.92 5.72 -3.51
C SER A 246 -21.01 6.05 -4.98
N TYR A 247 -21.21 5.03 -5.84
CA TYR A 247 -21.43 5.23 -7.27
C TYR A 247 -22.75 5.95 -7.51
N TRP A 248 -23.85 5.49 -6.90
CA TRP A 248 -25.16 6.15 -7.05
C TRP A 248 -25.15 7.61 -6.60
N LEU A 249 -24.48 7.91 -5.47
CA LEU A 249 -24.33 9.29 -5.00
C LEU A 249 -23.48 10.14 -5.96
N SER A 250 -22.30 9.65 -6.34
CA SER A 250 -21.37 10.38 -7.20
C SER A 250 -21.97 10.63 -8.58
N SER A 251 -22.58 9.60 -9.19
CA SER A 251 -23.30 9.71 -10.46
C SER A 251 -24.47 10.69 -10.36
N THR A 252 -25.18 10.74 -9.24
CA THR A 252 -26.24 11.75 -9.07
C THR A 252 -25.65 13.16 -9.07
N LEU A 253 -24.54 13.39 -8.37
CA LEU A 253 -23.91 14.71 -8.27
C LEU A 253 -23.33 15.19 -9.61
N THR A 254 -22.64 14.32 -10.34
CA THR A 254 -22.05 14.64 -11.65
C THR A 254 -23.13 14.91 -12.69
N ASN A 255 -24.06 13.98 -12.88
CA ASN A 255 -25.15 14.13 -13.85
C ASN A 255 -26.07 15.32 -13.55
N TRP A 256 -26.24 15.70 -12.27
CA TRP A 256 -27.01 16.89 -11.93
C TRP A 256 -26.31 18.18 -12.36
N VAL A 257 -24.98 18.22 -12.19
CA VAL A 257 -24.13 19.34 -12.61
C VAL A 257 -24.05 19.44 -14.13
N ASP A 258 -23.93 18.31 -14.82
CA ASP A 258 -23.87 18.24 -16.29
C ASP A 258 -25.23 18.52 -16.96
N GLY A 259 -26.30 18.65 -16.17
CA GLY A 259 -27.65 18.94 -16.65
C GLY A 259 -28.47 17.73 -17.07
N ALA A 260 -27.92 16.51 -16.97
CA ALA A 260 -28.58 15.23 -17.24
C ALA A 260 -29.57 14.83 -16.11
N ARG A 261 -30.64 15.62 -15.93
CA ARG A 261 -31.59 15.49 -14.83
C ARG A 261 -32.27 14.12 -14.74
N THR A 262 -32.60 13.50 -15.87
CA THR A 262 -33.27 12.18 -15.90
C THR A 262 -32.38 11.09 -15.29
N LEU A 263 -31.09 11.11 -15.62
CA LEU A 263 -30.12 10.12 -15.15
C LEU A 263 -29.80 10.35 -13.67
N ALA A 264 -29.72 11.61 -13.25
CA ALA A 264 -29.64 11.96 -11.83
C ALA A 264 -30.87 11.45 -11.05
N GLN A 265 -32.10 11.70 -11.53
CA GLN A 265 -33.33 11.23 -10.89
C GLN A 265 -33.41 9.70 -10.79
N PHE A 266 -32.93 8.98 -11.81
CA PHE A 266 -32.83 7.52 -11.77
C PHE A 266 -31.97 7.05 -10.58
N PHE A 267 -30.76 7.61 -10.42
CA PHE A 267 -29.88 7.23 -9.31
C PHE A 267 -30.41 7.67 -7.93
N ILE A 268 -31.14 8.79 -7.85
CA ILE A 268 -31.89 9.16 -6.63
C ILE A 268 -32.91 8.07 -6.28
N GLY A 269 -33.65 7.59 -7.28
CA GLY A 269 -34.61 6.49 -7.12
C GLY A 269 -33.95 5.20 -6.64
N VAL A 270 -32.83 4.81 -7.26
CA VAL A 270 -32.03 3.63 -6.85
C VAL A 270 -31.56 3.76 -5.40
N LEU A 271 -30.96 4.90 -5.03
CA LEU A 271 -30.48 5.12 -3.67
C LEU A 271 -31.64 5.07 -2.66
N THR A 272 -32.76 5.72 -2.96
CA THR A 272 -33.94 5.75 -2.10
C THR A 272 -34.55 4.35 -1.91
N ALA A 273 -34.72 3.59 -3.00
CA ALA A 273 -35.27 2.24 -2.95
C ALA A 273 -34.42 1.30 -2.08
N ASN A 274 -33.10 1.34 -2.25
CA ASN A 274 -32.18 0.53 -1.44
C ASN A 274 -32.20 0.94 0.03
N VAL A 275 -32.20 2.25 0.33
CA VAL A 275 -32.29 2.76 1.71
C VAL A 275 -33.58 2.30 2.38
N LEU A 276 -34.72 2.40 1.69
CA LEU A 276 -36.01 1.96 2.22
C LEU A 276 -36.02 0.44 2.45
N PHE A 277 -35.53 -0.35 1.50
CA PHE A 277 -35.50 -1.81 1.61
C PHE A 277 -34.59 -2.30 2.76
N PHE A 278 -33.31 -1.90 2.75
CA PHE A 278 -32.37 -2.34 3.79
C PHE A 278 -32.67 -1.69 5.15
N GLY A 279 -33.12 -0.44 5.16
CA GLY A 279 -33.61 0.23 6.37
C GLY A 279 -34.79 -0.50 6.99
N PHE A 280 -35.77 -0.90 6.18
CA PHE A 280 -36.93 -1.68 6.64
C PHE A 280 -36.52 -3.03 7.25
N LEU A 281 -35.61 -3.76 6.61
CA LEU A 281 -35.08 -5.02 7.15
C LEU A 281 -34.33 -4.81 8.47
N GLY A 282 -33.54 -3.74 8.57
CA GLY A 282 -32.86 -3.33 9.79
C GLY A 282 -33.85 -3.08 10.93
N PHE A 283 -34.91 -2.33 10.68
CA PHE A 283 -35.90 -1.93 11.69
C PHE A 283 -36.86 -3.06 12.12
N THR A 284 -37.11 -4.06 11.27
CA THR A 284 -38.14 -5.08 11.54
C THR A 284 -37.58 -6.44 11.95
N SER A 285 -36.55 -6.93 11.26
CA SER A 285 -36.14 -8.33 11.33
C SER A 285 -34.90 -8.55 12.20
N THR A 286 -34.06 -7.53 12.35
CA THR A 286 -32.73 -7.68 12.97
C THR A 286 -32.79 -7.79 14.50
N GLY A 287 -33.87 -7.33 15.14
CA GLY A 287 -34.05 -7.37 16.59
C GLY A 287 -33.95 -8.77 17.20
N LYS A 288 -34.43 -9.81 16.50
CA LYS A 288 -34.34 -11.21 16.96
C LYS A 288 -32.88 -11.69 17.00
N THR A 289 -32.14 -11.43 15.93
CA THR A 289 -30.72 -11.78 15.81
C THR A 289 -29.89 -11.00 16.81
N PHE A 290 -30.22 -9.72 17.03
CA PHE A 290 -29.56 -8.88 18.04
C PHE A 290 -29.70 -9.46 19.45
N TYR A 291 -30.91 -9.87 19.85
CA TYR A 291 -31.14 -10.48 21.16
C TYR A 291 -30.31 -11.76 21.36
N GLN A 292 -30.29 -12.65 20.37
CA GLN A 292 -29.49 -13.88 20.41
C GLN A 292 -27.99 -13.57 20.54
N SER A 293 -27.50 -12.59 19.78
CA SER A 293 -26.09 -12.17 19.78
C SER A 293 -25.69 -11.57 21.12
N LEU A 294 -26.60 -10.82 21.74
CA LEU A 294 -26.36 -10.16 23.01
C LEU A 294 -26.39 -11.17 24.17
N SER A 295 -27.35 -12.09 24.17
CA SER A 295 -27.37 -13.23 25.12
C SER A 295 -26.09 -14.07 25.01
N ALA A 296 -25.64 -14.37 23.79
CA ALA A 296 -24.35 -15.03 23.56
C ALA A 296 -23.16 -14.23 24.12
N THR A 297 -23.15 -12.90 23.95
CA THR A 297 -22.06 -12.06 24.44
C THR A 297 -22.00 -12.01 25.98
N PHE A 298 -23.15 -11.95 26.66
CA PHE A 298 -23.20 -11.90 28.13
C PHE A 298 -23.06 -13.26 28.81
N SER A 299 -23.45 -14.35 28.14
CA SER A 299 -23.23 -15.72 28.64
C SER A 299 -21.78 -16.20 28.50
N ARG A 300 -20.97 -15.54 27.68
CA ARG A 300 -19.56 -15.87 27.50
C ARG A 300 -18.73 -15.44 28.71
N GLY A 301 -18.07 -16.41 29.34
CA GLY A 301 -17.00 -16.15 30.31
C GLY A 301 -15.78 -15.48 29.66
N SER A 302 -14.95 -14.82 30.47
CA SER A 302 -13.70 -14.24 30.00
C SER A 302 -12.76 -15.33 29.45
N LEU A 303 -12.53 -15.38 28.14
CA LEU A 303 -11.54 -16.24 27.46
C LEU A 303 -10.12 -16.13 28.00
N ALA A 304 -9.77 -15.01 28.65
CA ALA A 304 -8.47 -14.86 29.31
C ALA A 304 -8.30 -15.84 30.49
N GLY A 305 -9.40 -16.43 30.99
CA GLY A 305 -9.38 -17.54 31.93
C GLY A 305 -9.45 -18.89 31.21
N ASP A 306 -10.43 -19.12 30.33
CA ASP A 306 -10.71 -20.46 29.82
C ASP A 306 -10.10 -20.76 28.43
N TRP A 307 -8.77 -20.95 28.41
CA TRP A 307 -8.00 -21.29 27.20
C TRP A 307 -8.42 -22.62 26.54
N SER A 308 -9.21 -23.45 27.23
CA SER A 308 -9.79 -24.67 26.65
C SER A 308 -10.73 -24.35 25.46
N GLN A 309 -11.43 -23.22 25.51
CA GLN A 309 -12.26 -22.75 24.39
C GLN A 309 -11.42 -22.22 23.22
N ALA A 310 -10.24 -21.62 23.48
CA ALA A 310 -9.36 -21.13 22.41
C ALA A 310 -8.89 -22.26 21.46
N VAL A 311 -8.56 -23.43 22.01
CA VAL A 311 -8.20 -24.63 21.24
C VAL A 311 -9.37 -25.09 20.36
N SER A 312 -10.61 -24.93 20.82
CA SER A 312 -11.80 -25.27 20.03
C SER A 312 -11.94 -24.40 18.77
N PHE A 313 -11.35 -23.21 18.74
CA PHE A 313 -11.39 -22.28 17.61
C PHE A 313 -10.19 -22.40 16.65
N ALA A 314 -9.20 -23.23 16.96
CA ALA A 314 -8.04 -23.45 16.10
C ALA A 314 -8.41 -23.80 14.63
N PRO A 315 -9.42 -24.67 14.36
CA PRO A 315 -9.85 -24.95 13.00
C PRO A 315 -10.42 -23.73 12.23
N ARG A 316 -11.07 -22.80 12.94
CA ARG A 316 -11.58 -21.56 12.35
C ARG A 316 -10.47 -20.58 12.00
N LEU A 317 -9.47 -20.46 12.88
CA LEU A 317 -8.29 -19.62 12.61
C LEU A 317 -7.52 -20.14 11.39
N CYS A 318 -7.37 -21.46 11.25
CA CYS A 318 -6.76 -22.04 10.06
C CYS A 318 -7.54 -21.69 8.78
N ALA A 319 -8.89 -21.77 8.81
CA ALA A 319 -9.72 -21.36 7.67
C ALA A 319 -9.49 -19.88 7.28
N GLN A 320 -9.34 -18.99 8.26
CA GLN A 320 -9.05 -17.58 7.99
C GLN A 320 -7.66 -17.38 7.37
N ILE A 321 -6.65 -18.07 7.89
CA ILE A 321 -5.29 -17.97 7.33
C ILE A 321 -5.26 -18.51 5.90
N ILE A 322 -5.98 -19.60 5.61
CA ILE A 322 -6.12 -20.15 4.25
C ILE A 322 -6.76 -19.11 3.31
N LEU A 323 -7.86 -18.47 3.74
CA LEU A 323 -8.55 -17.44 2.96
C LEU A 323 -7.62 -16.26 2.63
N LEU A 324 -6.80 -15.85 3.60
CA LEU A 324 -5.87 -14.73 3.41
C LEU A 324 -4.65 -15.13 2.57
N ALA A 325 -4.12 -16.33 2.77
CA ALA A 325 -2.99 -16.85 2.03
C ALA A 325 -3.29 -17.05 0.54
N TRP A 326 -4.56 -17.18 0.16
CA TRP A 326 -4.99 -17.22 -1.25
C TRP A 326 -4.68 -15.93 -2.03
N PHE A 327 -4.63 -14.79 -1.33
CA PHE A 327 -4.23 -13.50 -1.93
C PHE A 327 -2.70 -13.31 -2.00
N LEU A 328 -1.91 -14.18 -1.35
CA LEU A 328 -0.45 -14.20 -1.48
C LEU A 328 -0.03 -14.88 -2.80
N PRO A 329 1.24 -14.75 -3.23
CA PRO A 329 1.75 -15.42 -4.42
C PRO A 329 1.56 -16.94 -4.32
N LEU A 330 0.80 -17.53 -5.23
CA LEU A 330 0.65 -18.99 -5.35
C LEU A 330 1.73 -19.58 -6.27
N VAL A 331 2.16 -18.81 -7.28
CA VAL A 331 3.24 -19.18 -8.19
C VAL A 331 4.34 -18.12 -8.12
N ASN A 332 5.58 -18.56 -8.00
CA ASN A 332 6.77 -17.73 -8.08
C ASN A 332 7.46 -17.95 -9.43
N LEU A 333 7.62 -16.87 -10.19
CA LEU A 333 8.27 -16.84 -11.50
C LEU A 333 9.61 -16.07 -11.44
N SER A 334 10.09 -15.72 -10.24
CA SER A 334 11.34 -14.98 -10.07
C SER A 334 12.52 -15.69 -10.72
N SER A 335 12.59 -17.02 -10.63
CA SER A 335 13.67 -17.81 -11.22
C SER A 335 13.74 -17.74 -12.74
N ILE A 336 12.61 -17.64 -13.45
CA ILE A 336 12.57 -17.40 -14.90
C ILE A 336 13.12 -16.02 -15.21
N LYS A 337 12.71 -15.04 -14.42
CA LYS A 337 13.16 -13.65 -14.54
C LYS A 337 14.66 -13.52 -14.30
N ASP A 338 15.17 -14.19 -13.26
CA ASP A 338 16.58 -14.19 -12.86
C ASP A 338 17.45 -14.91 -13.91
N PHE A 339 16.93 -15.98 -14.53
CA PHE A 339 17.60 -16.66 -15.65
C PHE A 339 17.79 -15.72 -16.85
N TRP A 340 16.72 -15.05 -17.31
CA TRP A 340 16.80 -14.12 -18.42
C TRP A 340 17.61 -12.87 -18.08
N HIS A 341 17.56 -12.39 -16.83
CA HIS A 341 18.47 -11.34 -16.35
C HIS A 341 19.93 -11.78 -16.44
N GLY A 342 20.25 -13.01 -16.03
CA GLY A 342 21.60 -13.56 -16.15
C GLY A 342 22.08 -13.69 -17.60
N GLU A 343 21.19 -14.09 -18.52
CA GLU A 343 21.51 -14.18 -19.95
C GLU A 343 21.73 -12.80 -20.60
N PHE A 344 20.97 -11.77 -20.20
CA PHE A 344 21.09 -10.42 -20.78
C PHE A 344 22.10 -9.52 -20.07
N ALA A 345 22.45 -9.78 -18.81
CA ALA A 345 23.47 -9.03 -18.07
C ALA A 345 24.78 -8.82 -18.86
N PRO A 346 25.43 -9.88 -19.43
CA PRO A 346 26.67 -9.69 -20.18
C PRO A 346 26.47 -8.89 -21.48
N LEU A 347 25.26 -8.88 -22.05
CA LEU A 347 24.94 -8.08 -23.25
C LEU A 347 24.79 -6.60 -22.89
N ILE A 348 24.15 -6.31 -21.76
CA ILE A 348 23.98 -4.95 -21.24
C ILE A 348 25.34 -4.34 -20.87
N GLU A 349 26.17 -5.08 -20.13
CA GLU A 349 27.53 -4.66 -19.78
C GLU A 349 28.39 -4.38 -21.01
N ASN A 350 28.42 -5.30 -21.97
CA ASN A 350 29.19 -5.13 -23.21
C ASN A 350 28.67 -3.99 -24.08
N TYR A 351 27.37 -3.72 -24.07
CA TYR A 351 26.79 -2.59 -24.78
C TYR A 351 27.16 -1.27 -24.12
N ALA A 352 27.02 -1.16 -22.79
CA ALA A 352 27.34 0.05 -22.03
C ALA A 352 28.83 0.44 -22.19
N ALA A 353 29.72 -0.56 -22.13
CA ALA A 353 31.13 -0.40 -22.41
C ALA A 353 31.39 0.18 -23.81
N GLN A 354 30.77 -0.41 -24.85
CA GLN A 354 30.95 0.08 -26.24
C GLN A 354 30.35 1.47 -26.46
N LYS A 355 29.19 1.77 -25.85
CA LYS A 355 28.52 3.07 -25.97
C LYS A 355 29.36 4.22 -25.42
N LYS A 356 30.17 3.97 -24.39
CA LYS A 356 31.07 4.96 -23.79
C LYS A 356 32.43 5.08 -24.47
N SER A 357 32.79 4.12 -25.30
CA SER A 357 34.03 4.19 -26.05
C SER A 357 33.96 5.31 -27.10
N PRO A 358 34.89 6.28 -27.11
CA PRO A 358 34.91 7.35 -28.11
C PRO A 358 35.21 6.83 -29.53
N ASP A 359 35.78 5.63 -29.63
CA ASP A 359 36.28 5.04 -30.87
C ASP A 359 35.23 4.23 -31.64
N ILE A 360 34.11 3.89 -31.01
CA ILE A 360 33.04 3.07 -31.61
C ILE A 360 31.91 4.00 -32.05
N GLY A 361 31.70 4.10 -33.36
CA GLY A 361 30.63 4.89 -33.94
C GLY A 361 29.23 4.33 -33.63
N SER A 362 28.23 5.20 -33.64
CA SER A 362 26.81 4.86 -33.45
C SER A 362 26.30 3.74 -34.35
N ILE A 363 26.70 3.80 -35.62
CA ILE A 363 26.30 2.84 -36.68
C ILE A 363 26.92 1.46 -36.42
N ASP A 364 28.16 1.42 -35.92
CA ASP A 364 28.86 0.16 -35.66
C ASP A 364 28.35 -0.52 -34.39
N LEU A 365 28.01 0.28 -33.37
CA LEU A 365 27.27 -0.19 -32.20
C LEU A 365 25.91 -0.79 -32.59
N ALA A 366 25.16 -0.13 -33.49
CA ALA A 366 23.88 -0.63 -33.99
C ALA A 366 24.03 -1.98 -34.75
N ARG A 367 25.09 -2.15 -35.55
CA ARG A 367 25.39 -3.42 -36.25
C ARG A 367 25.74 -4.54 -35.27
N TRP A 368 26.52 -4.25 -34.23
CA TRP A 368 26.81 -5.20 -33.17
C TRP A 368 25.52 -5.66 -32.47
N THR A 369 24.67 -4.71 -32.05
CA THR A 369 23.40 -5.00 -31.36
C THR A 369 22.49 -5.85 -32.25
N THR A 370 22.41 -5.51 -33.53
CA THR A 370 21.63 -6.25 -34.53
C THR A 370 22.08 -7.71 -34.64
N ASN A 371 23.39 -7.96 -34.68
CA ASN A 371 23.94 -9.32 -34.75
C ASN A 371 23.68 -10.12 -33.46
N GLN A 372 23.77 -9.48 -32.29
CA GLN A 372 23.47 -10.12 -31.00
C GLN A 372 21.98 -10.48 -30.87
N VAL A 373 21.08 -9.58 -31.25
CA VAL A 373 19.63 -9.82 -31.22
C VAL A 373 19.26 -10.99 -32.13
N ALA A 374 19.83 -11.08 -33.33
CA ALA A 374 19.61 -12.20 -34.25
C ALA A 374 20.08 -13.56 -33.69
N GLN A 375 20.99 -13.60 -32.70
CA GLN A 375 21.40 -14.84 -32.03
C GLN A 375 20.43 -15.26 -30.92
N LEU A 376 19.77 -14.28 -30.29
CA LEU A 376 18.88 -14.47 -29.14
C LEU A 376 17.43 -14.74 -29.56
N GLU A 377 17.00 -14.18 -30.69
CA GLU A 377 15.64 -14.27 -31.20
C GLU A 377 15.11 -15.71 -31.32
N PRO A 378 15.84 -16.69 -31.91
CA PRO A 378 15.37 -18.07 -31.95
C PRO A 378 15.13 -18.70 -30.58
N ARG A 379 15.91 -18.32 -29.55
CA ARG A 379 15.74 -18.78 -28.17
C ARG A 379 14.52 -18.13 -27.51
N LEU A 380 14.32 -16.83 -27.73
CA LEU A 380 13.13 -16.10 -27.28
C LEU A 380 11.83 -16.70 -27.85
N VAL A 381 11.88 -17.19 -29.09
CA VAL A 381 10.73 -17.85 -29.75
C VAL A 381 10.47 -19.24 -29.17
N GLN A 382 11.51 -20.03 -28.92
CA GLN A 382 11.41 -21.40 -28.39
C GLN A 382 10.92 -21.44 -26.92
N ASP A 383 11.30 -20.45 -26.11
CA ASP A 383 11.01 -20.40 -24.68
C ASP A 383 9.73 -19.62 -24.33
N GLY A 384 8.72 -19.62 -25.21
CA GLY A 384 7.39 -19.06 -24.90
C GLY A 384 7.32 -17.53 -24.75
N LEU A 385 8.46 -16.83 -24.84
CA LEU A 385 8.53 -15.36 -24.90
C LEU A 385 8.19 -14.79 -26.28
N TYR A 386 7.66 -15.63 -27.18
CA TYR A 386 7.15 -15.29 -28.50
C TYR A 386 5.87 -14.42 -28.49
N ALA A 387 5.34 -14.03 -27.33
CA ALA A 387 4.13 -13.20 -27.20
C ALA A 387 4.29 -11.75 -26.63
N LEU A 388 5.51 -11.22 -26.48
CA LEU A 388 5.81 -9.82 -26.09
C LEU A 388 5.32 -8.79 -27.15
N LYS A 389 5.01 -7.55 -26.73
CA LYS A 389 4.48 -6.48 -27.60
C LYS A 389 5.36 -6.14 -28.83
N PRO A 390 4.79 -5.74 -29.98
CA PRO A 390 5.53 -5.37 -31.21
C PRO A 390 6.45 -4.17 -31.05
N SER A 391 5.98 -3.12 -30.38
CA SER A 391 6.77 -1.91 -30.14
C SER A 391 8.08 -2.21 -29.42
N LEU A 392 8.19 -3.35 -28.74
CA LEU A 392 9.34 -3.77 -27.95
C LEU A 392 10.25 -4.77 -28.69
N ARG A 393 9.81 -5.30 -29.86
CA ARG A 393 10.48 -6.32 -30.67
C ARG A 393 11.12 -5.82 -31.94
N LEU A 394 10.82 -4.58 -32.32
CA LEU A 394 11.48 -3.87 -33.39
C LEU A 394 12.93 -3.53 -33.03
N LEU A 395 13.64 -4.38 -32.29
CA LEU A 395 15.03 -4.16 -31.90
C LEU A 395 15.91 -3.94 -33.15
N TYR A 396 15.60 -4.62 -34.25
CA TYR A 396 16.23 -4.42 -35.55
C TYR A 396 15.93 -3.04 -36.18
N GLU A 397 14.67 -2.60 -36.22
CA GLU A 397 14.33 -1.26 -36.77
C GLU A 397 14.78 -0.13 -35.83
N ARG A 398 14.81 -0.38 -34.52
CA ARG A 398 15.28 0.54 -33.46
C ARG A 398 16.80 0.68 -33.43
N SER A 399 17.53 -0.39 -33.74
CA SER A 399 18.96 -0.30 -33.97
C SER A 399 19.23 0.46 -35.27
N ALA A 400 18.48 0.18 -36.34
CA ALA A 400 18.63 0.85 -37.63
C ALA A 400 18.25 2.35 -37.61
N SER A 401 17.23 2.74 -36.82
CA SER A 401 16.80 4.13 -36.63
C SER A 401 17.64 4.92 -35.63
N GLY A 402 18.53 4.25 -34.88
CA GLY A 402 19.37 4.88 -33.85
C GLY A 402 18.69 5.07 -32.49
N GLU A 403 17.41 4.69 -32.33
CA GLU A 403 16.67 4.76 -31.06
C GLU A 403 17.36 3.99 -29.93
N MET A 404 17.96 2.85 -30.25
CA MET A 404 18.73 2.06 -29.28
C MET A 404 19.94 2.80 -28.71
N GLN A 405 20.52 3.75 -29.46
CA GLN A 405 21.69 4.51 -29.00
C GLN A 405 21.36 5.42 -27.80
N GLN A 406 20.13 5.93 -27.75
CA GLN A 406 19.64 6.76 -26.65
C GLN A 406 19.21 5.90 -25.45
N LEU A 407 18.58 4.74 -25.71
CA LEU A 407 17.89 3.93 -24.71
C LEU A 407 18.70 2.76 -24.13
N GLY A 408 19.80 2.37 -24.78
CA GLY A 408 20.45 1.08 -24.50
C GLY A 408 19.61 -0.11 -25.00
N PRO A 409 20.12 -1.35 -24.92
CA PRO A 409 19.28 -2.51 -25.11
C PRO A 409 18.32 -2.54 -23.94
N ASP A 410 17.06 -2.20 -24.20
CA ASP A 410 15.96 -2.11 -23.23
C ASP A 410 15.61 -3.49 -22.61
N LEU A 411 16.52 -4.49 -22.67
CA LEU A 411 16.36 -5.89 -22.28
C LEU A 411 15.89 -6.07 -20.84
N GLU A 412 16.44 -5.29 -19.92
CA GLU A 412 16.01 -5.33 -18.52
C GLU A 412 14.59 -4.79 -18.36
N HIS A 413 14.27 -3.68 -19.05
CA HIS A 413 12.92 -3.15 -19.12
C HIS A 413 11.96 -4.12 -19.82
N LEU A 414 12.40 -4.82 -20.87
CA LEU A 414 11.62 -5.81 -21.62
C LEU A 414 11.18 -6.96 -20.72
N ILE A 415 12.10 -7.48 -19.90
CA ILE A 415 11.80 -8.48 -18.87
C ILE A 415 10.85 -7.89 -17.83
N ASN A 416 11.19 -6.73 -17.28
CA ASN A 416 10.46 -6.14 -16.16
C ASN A 416 9.05 -5.63 -16.52
N SER A 417 8.83 -5.18 -17.75
CA SER A 417 7.56 -4.60 -18.21
C SER A 417 6.60 -5.65 -18.76
N ASN A 418 7.10 -6.82 -19.18
CA ASN A 418 6.25 -7.86 -19.75
C ASN A 418 6.14 -9.12 -18.89
N LEU A 419 7.12 -9.42 -18.04
CA LEU A 419 7.08 -10.60 -17.17
C LEU A 419 6.61 -10.26 -15.75
N ARG A 420 5.72 -11.11 -15.24
CA ARG A 420 5.29 -11.10 -13.84
C ARG A 420 6.27 -11.90 -13.01
N SER A 421 6.67 -11.37 -11.86
CA SER A 421 7.51 -12.10 -10.88
C SER A 421 6.72 -13.11 -10.06
N THR A 422 5.43 -12.86 -9.85
CA THR A 422 4.56 -13.69 -9.01
C THR A 422 3.13 -13.66 -9.53
N LEU A 423 2.41 -14.77 -9.39
CA LEU A 423 0.97 -14.86 -9.67
C LEU A 423 0.20 -15.18 -8.39
N SER A 424 -0.79 -14.34 -8.07
CA SER A 424 -1.74 -14.59 -6.99
C SER A 424 -2.86 -15.54 -7.43
N GLY A 425 -3.65 -16.07 -6.48
CA GLY A 425 -4.84 -16.85 -6.83
C GLY A 425 -5.84 -16.08 -7.69
N LEU A 426 -5.96 -14.76 -7.48
CA LEU A 426 -6.84 -13.90 -8.26
C LEU A 426 -6.35 -13.73 -9.71
N ASP A 427 -5.04 -13.62 -9.92
CA ASP A 427 -4.47 -13.50 -11.26
C ASP A 427 -4.70 -14.78 -12.07
N LEU A 428 -4.52 -15.94 -11.43
CA LEU A 428 -4.79 -17.24 -12.05
C LEU A 428 -6.26 -17.37 -12.44
N ILE A 429 -7.21 -17.02 -11.56
CA ILE A 429 -8.66 -17.02 -11.87
C ILE A 429 -9.00 -16.18 -13.10
N ARG A 430 -8.35 -15.02 -13.23
CA ARG A 430 -8.56 -14.09 -14.35
C ARG A 430 -7.92 -14.57 -15.66
N GLY A 431 -7.39 -15.79 -15.71
CA GLY A 431 -6.72 -16.35 -16.88
C GLY A 431 -5.40 -15.64 -17.21
N ARG A 432 -4.82 -14.92 -16.25
CA ARG A 432 -3.53 -14.24 -16.46
C ARG A 432 -2.40 -15.26 -16.40
N ASN A 433 -1.52 -15.19 -17.39
CA ASN A 433 -0.31 -16.00 -17.47
C ASN A 433 0.90 -15.19 -16.96
N HIS A 434 2.12 -15.64 -17.31
CA HIS A 434 3.37 -14.97 -16.97
C HIS A 434 3.51 -13.58 -17.61
N LEU A 435 2.73 -13.30 -18.66
CA LEU A 435 2.73 -12.02 -19.37
C LEU A 435 1.88 -10.96 -18.61
N ARG A 436 2.29 -9.70 -18.71
CA ARG A 436 1.52 -8.56 -18.22
C ARG A 436 0.42 -8.16 -19.21
N GLY A 437 -0.60 -7.45 -18.71
CA GLY A 437 -1.89 -7.25 -19.40
C GLY A 437 -1.79 -6.94 -20.89
N GLY A 438 -1.04 -5.89 -21.24
CA GLY A 438 -0.90 -5.49 -22.65
C GLY A 438 -0.09 -6.45 -23.54
N ALA A 439 0.77 -7.31 -22.97
CA ALA A 439 1.45 -8.37 -23.73
C ALA A 439 0.53 -9.59 -23.92
N ALA A 440 -0.31 -9.89 -22.93
CA ALA A 440 -1.30 -10.97 -23.03
C ALA A 440 -2.42 -10.68 -24.04
N GLU A 441 -2.88 -9.42 -24.14
CA GLU A 441 -3.86 -8.99 -25.13
C GLU A 441 -3.34 -9.13 -26.56
N PHE A 442 -2.10 -8.68 -26.80
CA PHE A 442 -1.43 -8.82 -28.09
C PHE A 442 -1.25 -10.29 -28.49
N ALA A 443 -0.84 -11.14 -27.55
CA ALA A 443 -0.70 -12.58 -27.77
C ALA A 443 -1.99 -13.28 -28.24
N ALA A 444 -3.15 -12.69 -27.94
CA ALA A 444 -4.46 -13.20 -28.31
C ALA A 444 -4.92 -12.71 -29.70
N GLU A 445 -4.19 -11.77 -30.33
CA GLU A 445 -4.51 -11.29 -31.67
C GLU A 445 -4.14 -12.35 -32.72
N PRO A 446 -5.06 -12.71 -33.64
CA PRO A 446 -4.85 -13.76 -34.64
C PRO A 446 -3.75 -13.43 -35.67
N GLU A 447 -3.37 -12.15 -35.78
CA GLU A 447 -2.32 -11.62 -36.68
C GLU A 447 -1.07 -11.16 -35.91
N ALA A 448 -0.87 -11.61 -34.67
CA ALA A 448 0.27 -11.24 -33.81
C ALA A 448 1.66 -11.77 -34.26
N VAL A 449 1.83 -12.01 -35.57
CA VAL A 449 3.08 -12.33 -36.25
C VAL A 449 3.29 -11.19 -37.23
N LEU A 450 4.32 -10.37 -37.09
CA LEU A 450 5.64 -10.68 -37.64
C LEU A 450 6.68 -9.90 -36.81
N MET A 451 7.69 -10.61 -36.30
CA MET A 451 8.99 -9.95 -36.15
C MET A 451 9.38 -9.41 -37.53
N PRO A 452 9.96 -8.19 -37.63
CA PRO A 452 10.38 -7.65 -38.93
C PRO A 452 11.30 -8.66 -39.61
N ASP A 453 11.31 -8.68 -40.96
CA ASP A 453 12.14 -9.60 -41.74
C ASP A 453 13.55 -9.63 -41.15
N ALA A 454 13.96 -10.81 -40.67
CA ALA A 454 15.26 -10.96 -40.04
C ALA A 454 16.34 -10.49 -41.02
N PRO A 455 17.45 -9.88 -40.54
CA PRO A 455 18.54 -9.52 -41.42
C PRO A 455 18.93 -10.72 -42.27
N THR A 456 19.10 -10.51 -43.57
CA THR A 456 19.38 -11.60 -44.51
C THR A 456 20.65 -12.38 -44.16
N LEU A 457 21.58 -11.76 -43.41
CA LEU A 457 22.87 -12.33 -43.01
C LEU A 457 23.20 -12.01 -41.53
N GLN A 458 23.69 -13.02 -40.83
CA GLN A 458 24.27 -12.97 -39.49
C GLN A 458 25.79 -13.14 -39.55
N VAL A 459 26.52 -12.46 -38.67
CA VAL A 459 27.97 -12.61 -38.54
C VAL A 459 28.28 -13.66 -37.47
N GLN A 460 28.69 -14.85 -37.89
CA GLN A 460 29.12 -15.93 -36.99
C GLN A 460 30.63 -15.92 -36.79
N GLY A 461 31.09 -15.77 -35.55
CA GLY A 461 32.52 -15.80 -35.23
C GLY A 461 33.13 -17.19 -35.33
N LEU A 462 34.27 -17.31 -36.01
CA LEU A 462 35.00 -18.57 -36.18
C LEU A 462 36.14 -18.66 -35.15
N HIS A 463 37.27 -17.98 -35.40
CA HIS A 463 38.42 -17.96 -34.51
C HIS A 463 39.09 -16.58 -34.47
N ASN A 464 39.85 -16.36 -33.40
CA ASN A 464 40.71 -15.18 -33.27
C ASN A 464 42.04 -15.45 -33.97
N THR A 465 42.59 -14.43 -34.60
CA THR A 465 43.83 -14.52 -35.36
C THR A 465 44.68 -13.27 -35.10
N PRO A 466 46.02 -13.39 -35.07
CA PRO A 466 46.89 -12.24 -35.00
C PRO A 466 46.81 -11.40 -36.29
N ARG A 467 47.61 -10.33 -36.37
CA ARG A 467 47.70 -9.46 -37.55
C ARG A 467 47.81 -10.28 -38.86
N PRO A 468 46.93 -10.04 -39.86
CA PRO A 468 47.01 -10.72 -41.15
C PRO A 468 48.18 -10.17 -41.99
N THR A 469 48.81 -11.03 -42.79
CA THR A 469 49.86 -10.60 -43.74
C THR A 469 49.19 -10.05 -44.99
N VAL A 470 49.48 -8.79 -45.31
CA VAL A 470 48.87 -8.08 -46.44
C VAL A 470 49.67 -8.35 -47.72
N SER A 471 48.99 -8.79 -48.78
CA SER A 471 49.55 -8.98 -50.13
C SER A 471 48.77 -8.14 -51.14
N THR A 472 49.26 -8.02 -52.39
CA THR A 472 48.74 -7.06 -53.40
C THR A 472 47.25 -7.26 -53.73
N ASN A 473 46.72 -8.48 -53.58
CA ASN A 473 45.33 -8.81 -53.92
C ASN A 473 44.65 -9.81 -52.95
N HIS A 474 45.29 -10.15 -51.83
CA HIS A 474 44.76 -11.08 -50.84
C HIS A 474 45.39 -10.85 -49.46
N LEU A 475 44.74 -11.39 -48.42
CA LEU A 475 45.28 -11.43 -47.06
C LEU A 475 45.58 -12.87 -46.65
N LEU A 476 46.70 -13.07 -45.95
CA LEU A 476 47.05 -14.35 -45.35
C LEU A 476 46.77 -14.33 -43.85
N ILE A 477 46.00 -15.31 -43.41
CA ILE A 477 45.49 -15.46 -42.06
C ILE A 477 45.95 -16.81 -41.52
N LEU A 478 46.25 -16.90 -40.23
CA LEU A 478 46.65 -18.16 -39.62
C LEU A 478 45.48 -19.16 -39.66
N ALA A 479 45.69 -20.32 -40.28
CA ALA A 479 44.71 -21.39 -40.35
C ALA A 479 44.58 -22.04 -38.97
N SER A 480 43.36 -22.05 -38.44
CA SER A 480 42.96 -22.88 -37.30
C SER A 480 42.18 -24.09 -37.87
N ASP A 481 41.21 -24.60 -37.13
CA ASP A 481 40.35 -25.73 -37.50
C ASP A 481 39.30 -25.38 -38.58
N THR A 482 39.31 -24.15 -39.10
CA THR A 482 38.34 -23.66 -40.07
C THR A 482 38.51 -24.32 -41.44
N GLN A 483 37.46 -24.97 -41.93
CA GLN A 483 37.41 -25.46 -43.32
C GLN A 483 36.74 -24.41 -44.23
N PRO A 484 37.41 -23.94 -45.30
CA PRO A 484 36.84 -22.95 -46.20
C PRO A 484 35.73 -23.55 -47.07
N GLU A 485 34.54 -22.95 -47.01
CA GLU A 485 33.43 -23.24 -47.91
C GLU A 485 33.45 -22.32 -49.15
N PRO A 486 33.38 -22.87 -50.38
CA PRO A 486 33.58 -22.10 -51.61
C PRO A 486 32.45 -21.11 -51.94
N THR A 487 31.27 -21.24 -51.33
CA THR A 487 30.09 -20.39 -51.58
C THR A 487 29.82 -19.38 -50.47
N ALA A 488 30.63 -19.36 -49.40
CA ALA A 488 30.42 -18.49 -48.25
C ALA A 488 31.30 -17.25 -48.29
N THR A 489 30.74 -16.10 -47.89
CA THR A 489 31.49 -14.85 -47.73
C THR A 489 32.03 -14.76 -46.30
N TYR A 490 33.32 -14.43 -46.17
CA TYR A 490 33.99 -14.29 -44.88
C TYR A 490 34.36 -12.84 -44.62
N ARG A 491 34.26 -12.42 -43.36
CA ARG A 491 34.71 -11.10 -42.89
C ARG A 491 35.75 -11.25 -41.80
N LEU A 492 36.84 -10.50 -41.91
CA LEU A 492 37.88 -10.40 -40.90
C LEU A 492 37.74 -9.06 -40.17
N TYR A 493 37.23 -9.08 -38.94
CA TYR A 493 36.98 -7.89 -38.13
C TYR A 493 38.14 -7.59 -37.19
N PHE A 494 38.42 -6.30 -36.97
CA PHE A 494 39.33 -5.85 -35.93
C PHE A 494 38.70 -6.02 -34.55
N ARG A 495 39.51 -6.28 -33.51
CA ARG A 495 39.07 -6.30 -32.11
C ARG A 495 39.78 -5.21 -31.34
N ARG A 496 39.02 -4.40 -30.60
CA ARG A 496 39.51 -3.28 -29.80
C ARG A 496 39.34 -3.56 -28.31
N ALA A 497 40.27 -3.06 -27.50
CA ALA A 497 40.11 -3.06 -26.04
C ALA A 497 39.15 -1.92 -25.64
N VAL A 498 38.09 -2.24 -24.92
CA VAL A 498 37.11 -1.28 -24.40
C VAL A 498 37.06 -1.42 -22.88
N GLU A 499 37.03 -0.30 -22.17
CA GLU A 499 36.94 -0.29 -20.71
C GLU A 499 35.54 -0.70 -20.24
N LYS A 500 35.49 -1.54 -19.20
CA LYS A 500 34.27 -1.99 -18.57
C LYS A 500 33.60 -0.87 -17.78
N VAL A 501 32.31 -1.06 -17.55
CA VAL A 501 31.45 -0.12 -16.84
C VAL A 501 30.78 -0.86 -15.68
N ASP A 502 30.56 -0.18 -14.54
CA ASP A 502 29.85 -0.72 -13.38
C ASP A 502 28.33 -0.52 -13.45
N GLU A 503 27.61 -0.98 -12.42
CA GLU A 503 26.14 -0.86 -12.30
C GLU A 503 25.64 0.61 -12.27
N ASN A 504 26.49 1.57 -11.92
CA ASN A 504 26.15 3.00 -11.89
C ASN A 504 26.49 3.72 -13.19
N ASP A 505 26.90 2.97 -14.22
CA ASP A 505 27.42 3.55 -15.43
C ASP A 505 28.70 4.39 -15.12
N GLU A 506 29.66 3.84 -14.37
CA GLU A 506 31.00 4.40 -14.14
C GLU A 506 32.10 3.46 -14.66
N LEU A 507 33.24 4.01 -15.12
CA LEU A 507 34.35 3.24 -15.70
C LEU A 507 35.14 2.50 -14.61
N THR A 508 35.41 1.20 -14.80
CA THR A 508 36.00 0.34 -13.75
C THR A 508 37.51 0.12 -13.84
N GLY A 509 38.19 0.60 -14.88
CA GLY A 509 39.63 0.38 -15.11
C GLY A 509 39.99 -0.95 -15.77
N ASP A 510 39.06 -1.91 -15.85
CA ASP A 510 39.26 -3.21 -16.50
C ASP A 510 38.92 -3.16 -17.99
N THR A 511 39.73 -3.77 -18.86
CA THR A 511 39.48 -3.77 -20.33
C THR A 511 38.97 -5.11 -20.86
N VAL A 512 38.01 -5.07 -21.79
CA VAL A 512 37.47 -6.23 -22.54
C VAL A 512 37.71 -6.06 -24.04
N MET A 513 38.12 -7.14 -24.71
CA MET A 513 38.32 -7.13 -26.16
C MET A 513 36.99 -7.34 -26.91
N VAL A 514 36.51 -6.29 -27.57
CA VAL A 514 35.26 -6.27 -28.33
C VAL A 514 35.52 -6.27 -29.85
N THR A 515 34.65 -6.89 -30.63
CA THR A 515 34.74 -6.88 -32.10
C THR A 515 34.19 -5.57 -32.67
N ASP A 516 35.05 -4.82 -33.35
CA ASP A 516 34.74 -3.56 -34.01
C ASP A 516 34.08 -3.84 -35.37
N HIS A 517 32.77 -3.64 -35.45
CA HIS A 517 31.98 -3.91 -36.67
C HIS A 517 32.17 -2.85 -37.77
N GLY A 518 32.90 -1.76 -37.49
CA GLY A 518 33.23 -0.71 -38.45
C GLY A 518 34.53 -0.97 -39.21
N ASN A 519 35.40 -1.85 -38.70
CA ASN A 519 36.73 -2.13 -39.23
C ASN A 519 36.87 -3.58 -39.69
N TYR A 520 36.72 -3.86 -40.99
CA TYR A 520 36.78 -5.23 -41.53
C TYR A 520 37.27 -5.36 -42.98
N PHE A 521 37.75 -6.57 -43.30
CA PHE A 521 38.02 -7.05 -44.66
C PHE A 521 37.00 -8.10 -45.08
N GLU A 522 36.48 -8.04 -46.30
CA GLU A 522 35.47 -8.98 -46.83
C GLU A 522 35.96 -9.70 -48.08
N GLY A 523 35.86 -11.04 -48.12
CA GLY A 523 36.28 -11.82 -49.29
C GLY A 523 35.96 -13.31 -49.21
N ALA A 524 36.36 -14.04 -50.26
CA ALA A 524 36.26 -15.50 -50.33
C ALA A 524 37.48 -16.15 -49.68
N LEU A 525 37.26 -17.21 -48.91
CA LEU A 525 38.32 -17.91 -48.18
C LEU A 525 38.74 -19.17 -48.94
N SER A 526 40.04 -19.32 -49.19
CA SER A 526 40.65 -20.53 -49.77
C SER A 526 41.82 -20.99 -48.92
N ARG A 527 42.13 -22.29 -48.92
CA ARG A 527 43.29 -22.80 -48.19
C ARG A 527 44.54 -22.65 -49.05
N GLU A 528 45.59 -22.02 -48.49
CA GLU A 528 46.89 -21.88 -49.16
C GLU A 528 47.83 -23.00 -48.70
N ASP A 529 48.00 -23.15 -47.37
CA ASP A 529 48.84 -24.16 -46.73
C ASP A 529 48.13 -24.80 -45.52
N ALA A 530 48.73 -25.84 -44.92
CA ALA A 530 48.22 -26.46 -43.68
C ALA A 530 47.98 -25.45 -42.54
N ASN A 531 48.83 -24.40 -42.46
CA ASN A 531 48.81 -23.36 -41.42
C ASN A 531 48.32 -21.98 -41.90
N ARG A 532 47.92 -21.80 -43.17
CA ARG A 532 47.54 -20.48 -43.71
C ARG A 532 46.28 -20.53 -44.57
N LEU A 533 45.38 -19.60 -44.30
CA LEU A 533 44.16 -19.32 -45.05
C LEU A 533 44.34 -18.04 -45.85
N ARG A 534 43.89 -18.06 -47.10
CA ARG A 534 43.94 -16.93 -48.01
C ARG A 534 42.54 -16.33 -48.17
N LEU A 535 42.38 -15.06 -47.78
CA LEU A 535 41.19 -14.27 -48.02
C LEU A 535 41.38 -13.47 -49.31
N THR A 536 40.66 -13.83 -50.38
CA THR A 536 40.76 -13.21 -51.70
C THR A 536 39.58 -12.26 -51.93
N PHE A 537 39.86 -11.04 -52.38
CA PHE A 537 38.83 -10.05 -52.70
C PHE A 537 38.16 -10.39 -54.04
N THR A 538 36.83 -10.24 -54.11
CA THR A 538 36.06 -10.65 -55.29
C THR A 538 36.03 -9.59 -56.40
N SER A 539 36.39 -8.33 -56.08
CA SER A 539 36.45 -7.19 -56.99
C SER A 539 37.80 -6.47 -56.90
N THR A 540 38.19 -5.78 -57.97
CA THR A 540 39.33 -4.85 -58.00
C THR A 540 39.00 -3.49 -57.37
N ASN A 541 37.73 -3.22 -57.06
CA ASN A 541 37.32 -2.06 -56.28
C ASN A 541 37.50 -2.32 -54.78
N PHE A 542 38.70 -2.04 -54.26
CA PHE A 542 39.05 -2.31 -52.85
C PHE A 542 38.19 -1.57 -51.82
N SER A 543 37.52 -0.48 -52.20
CA SER A 543 36.61 0.25 -51.30
C SER A 543 35.34 -0.53 -50.93
N GLU A 544 35.00 -1.55 -51.71
CA GLU A 544 33.87 -2.46 -51.43
C GLU A 544 34.25 -3.54 -50.41
N HIS A 545 35.52 -3.91 -50.34
CA HIS A 545 36.03 -5.03 -49.53
C HIS A 545 36.73 -4.59 -48.24
N ILE A 546 37.16 -3.33 -48.14
CA ILE A 546 37.90 -2.79 -47.00
C ILE A 546 37.08 -1.65 -46.38
N ARG A 547 36.59 -1.86 -45.16
CA ARG A 547 35.78 -0.88 -44.42
C ARG A 547 36.46 -0.49 -43.10
N GLY A 548 36.42 0.80 -42.79
CA GLY A 548 36.93 1.38 -41.55
C GLY A 548 38.36 1.92 -41.64
N PRO A 549 38.70 2.95 -40.83
CA PRO A 549 40.00 3.62 -40.89
C PRO A 549 41.15 2.69 -40.51
N THR A 550 40.97 1.80 -39.54
CA THR A 550 41.99 0.88 -39.03
C THR A 550 42.33 -0.20 -40.06
N ALA A 551 41.32 -0.72 -40.77
CA ALA A 551 41.52 -1.69 -41.84
C ALA A 551 42.19 -1.05 -43.07
N GLN A 552 41.83 0.19 -43.39
CA GLN A 552 42.46 0.97 -44.46
C GLN A 552 43.91 1.32 -44.12
N GLU A 553 44.20 1.70 -42.88
CA GLU A 553 45.55 1.96 -42.40
C GLU A 553 46.44 0.71 -42.49
N LEU A 554 45.93 -0.44 -42.05
CA LEU A 554 46.63 -1.72 -42.19
C LEU A 554 46.90 -2.07 -43.67
N TRP A 555 45.96 -1.77 -44.57
CA TRP A 555 46.11 -2.02 -46.01
C TRP A 555 47.13 -1.08 -46.67
N GLN A 556 47.15 0.20 -46.28
CA GLN A 556 48.05 1.22 -46.84
C GLN A 556 49.48 1.13 -46.29
N GLN A 557 49.66 0.63 -45.06
CA GLN A 557 50.96 0.53 -44.38
C GLN A 557 51.27 -0.91 -43.93
N PRO A 558 51.60 -1.82 -44.87
CA PRO A 558 51.89 -3.22 -44.56
C PRO A 558 53.24 -3.42 -43.82
N ALA A 559 54.18 -2.46 -43.92
CA ALA A 559 55.53 -2.55 -43.36
C ALA A 559 55.69 -1.68 -42.08
N ALA A 560 55.81 -2.37 -40.94
CA ALA A 560 56.29 -1.94 -39.61
C ALA A 560 56.65 -0.44 -39.42
N THR A 561 55.72 0.36 -38.86
CA THR A 561 55.99 1.60 -38.08
C THR A 561 54.77 2.04 -37.24
N LEU A 562 53.95 1.11 -36.74
CA LEU A 562 52.84 1.40 -35.82
C LEU A 562 53.11 0.77 -34.45
N PRO A 563 52.71 1.39 -33.32
CA PRO A 563 52.93 0.83 -31.98
C PRO A 563 52.42 -0.62 -31.90
N ASP A 564 53.29 -1.54 -31.46
CA ASP A 564 53.13 -3.00 -31.56
C ASP A 564 51.93 -3.62 -30.83
N THR A 565 51.11 -2.83 -30.11
CA THR A 565 50.05 -3.36 -29.23
C THR A 565 48.64 -3.32 -29.81
N ASP A 566 48.33 -2.39 -30.73
CA ASP A 566 46.92 -2.16 -31.09
C ASP A 566 46.41 -3.04 -32.25
N LEU A 567 47.23 -3.37 -33.25
CA LEU A 567 46.77 -4.04 -34.48
C LEU A 567 46.82 -5.59 -34.47
N ASN A 568 47.09 -6.21 -33.33
CA ASN A 568 47.32 -7.66 -33.23
C ASN A 568 46.05 -8.50 -33.00
N HIS A 569 44.88 -7.89 -32.88
CA HIS A 569 43.67 -8.61 -32.49
C HIS A 569 42.64 -8.59 -33.63
N TRP A 570 42.52 -9.69 -34.35
CA TRP A 570 41.54 -9.87 -35.42
C TRP A 570 40.66 -11.08 -35.15
N ARG A 571 39.44 -11.07 -35.71
CA ARG A 571 38.49 -12.19 -35.62
C ARG A 571 37.97 -12.54 -37.00
N LEU A 572 38.19 -13.78 -37.41
CA LEU A 572 37.59 -14.31 -38.62
C LEU A 572 36.13 -14.67 -38.35
N THR A 573 35.26 -14.28 -39.27
CA THR A 573 33.82 -14.51 -39.17
C THR A 573 33.26 -14.99 -40.51
N LYS A 574 32.17 -15.72 -40.46
CA LYS A 574 31.41 -16.21 -41.62
C LYS A 574 30.06 -15.48 -41.67
N LEU A 575 29.65 -15.06 -42.87
CA LEU A 575 28.29 -14.57 -43.10
C LEU A 575 27.38 -15.77 -43.38
N THR A 576 26.39 -15.98 -42.52
CA THR A 576 25.41 -17.08 -42.64
C THR A 576 24.00 -16.50 -42.73
N PRO A 577 23.08 -17.08 -43.52
CA PRO A 577 21.68 -16.66 -43.51
C PRO A 577 21.09 -16.85 -42.12
N VAL A 578 20.29 -15.88 -41.64
CA VAL A 578 19.59 -16.00 -40.36
C VAL A 578 18.57 -17.14 -40.46
N ARG A 579 18.53 -17.99 -39.43
CA ARG A 579 17.45 -18.98 -39.31
C ARG A 579 16.21 -18.29 -38.74
N GLU A 580 15.18 -18.13 -39.57
CA GLU A 580 13.86 -17.70 -39.08
C GLU A 580 13.32 -18.70 -38.06
N ALA A 581 12.85 -18.19 -36.93
CA ALA A 581 12.26 -19.00 -35.89
C ALA A 581 10.79 -19.28 -36.24
N THR A 582 10.45 -20.56 -36.44
CA THR A 582 9.06 -20.97 -36.67
C THR A 582 8.26 -20.95 -35.36
N VAL A 583 7.09 -20.31 -35.37
CA VAL A 583 6.18 -20.28 -34.21
C VAL A 583 5.83 -21.72 -33.80
N PRO A 584 6.01 -22.11 -32.52
CA PRO A 584 5.57 -23.42 -32.06
C PRO A 584 4.04 -23.53 -32.21
N ALA A 585 3.56 -24.66 -32.74
CA ALA A 585 2.13 -24.91 -32.91
C ALA A 585 1.39 -24.72 -31.58
N HIS A 586 0.27 -24.00 -31.59
CA HIS A 586 -0.53 -23.69 -30.41
C HIS A 586 -0.96 -24.99 -29.72
N GLN A 587 -0.24 -25.40 -28.67
CA GLN A 587 -0.62 -26.57 -27.88
C GLN A 587 -1.77 -26.18 -26.97
N THR A 588 -2.99 -26.63 -27.28
CA THR A 588 -4.15 -26.49 -26.40
C THR A 588 -3.93 -27.30 -25.13
N ILE A 589 -3.60 -26.61 -24.04
CA ILE A 589 -3.37 -27.23 -22.73
C ILE A 589 -4.72 -27.45 -22.03
N SER A 590 -5.10 -28.70 -21.83
CA SER A 590 -6.23 -29.10 -20.99
C SER A 590 -5.83 -29.17 -19.50
N ALA A 591 -5.37 -28.07 -18.92
CA ALA A 591 -5.11 -28.00 -17.47
C ALA A 591 -6.44 -27.84 -16.70
N LEU A 592 -6.46 -28.16 -15.40
CA LEU A 592 -7.60 -27.78 -14.54
C LEU A 592 -7.84 -26.28 -14.70
N GLY A 593 -9.05 -25.93 -15.15
CA GLY A 593 -9.39 -24.55 -15.38
C GLY A 593 -9.14 -23.69 -14.13
N PRO A 594 -8.72 -22.43 -14.29
CA PRO A 594 -8.47 -21.50 -13.19
C PRO A 594 -9.66 -21.33 -12.20
N ILE A 595 -10.85 -21.78 -12.61
CA ILE A 595 -12.08 -21.92 -11.83
C ILE A 595 -11.87 -22.77 -10.55
N TRP A 596 -11.06 -23.84 -10.58
CA TRP A 596 -10.89 -24.73 -9.42
C TRP A 596 -10.10 -24.08 -8.28
N LEU A 597 -9.14 -23.21 -8.58
CA LEU A 597 -8.42 -22.43 -7.57
C LEU A 597 -9.33 -21.39 -6.88
N GLY A 598 -10.42 -20.99 -7.52
CA GLY A 598 -11.45 -20.12 -6.92
C GLY A 598 -12.35 -20.81 -5.90
N ILE A 599 -12.30 -22.14 -5.80
CA ILE A 599 -13.06 -22.88 -4.81
C ILE A 599 -12.36 -22.88 -3.44
N ILE A 600 -11.04 -22.66 -3.39
CA ILE A 600 -10.26 -22.55 -2.13
C ILE A 600 -10.85 -21.50 -1.17
N PRO A 601 -11.06 -20.22 -1.56
CA PRO A 601 -11.66 -19.24 -0.66
C PRO A 601 -13.10 -19.59 -0.28
N LEU A 602 -13.88 -20.20 -1.18
CA LEU A 602 -15.24 -20.65 -0.87
C LEU A 602 -15.25 -21.73 0.22
N LEU A 603 -14.39 -22.75 0.09
CA LEU A 603 -14.23 -23.81 1.08
C LEU A 603 -13.76 -23.25 2.42
N ALA A 604 -12.83 -22.29 2.41
CA ALA A 604 -12.38 -21.61 3.62
C ALA A 604 -13.53 -20.84 4.30
N VAL A 605 -14.36 -20.11 3.55
CA VAL A 605 -15.54 -19.41 4.10
C VAL A 605 -16.57 -20.39 4.65
N ILE A 606 -16.89 -21.47 3.91
CA ILE A 606 -17.83 -22.50 4.37
C ILE A 606 -17.35 -23.14 5.67
N SER A 607 -16.07 -23.48 5.73
CA SER A 607 -15.40 -24.01 6.92
C SER A 607 -15.50 -23.06 8.10
N TRP A 608 -15.28 -21.77 7.86
CA TRP A 608 -15.34 -20.72 8.87
C TRP A 608 -16.76 -20.48 9.41
N VAL A 609 -17.76 -20.42 8.53
CA VAL A 609 -19.16 -20.10 8.86
C VAL A 609 -19.88 -21.26 9.52
N LEU A 610 -19.80 -22.48 8.95
CA LEU A 610 -20.55 -23.63 9.46
C LEU A 610 -19.95 -24.19 10.76
N ASN A 611 -18.62 -24.11 10.93
CA ASN A 611 -17.90 -24.56 12.12
C ASN A 611 -18.32 -25.95 12.64
N SER A 612 -18.40 -26.92 11.74
CA SER A 612 -18.61 -28.32 12.08
C SER A 612 -17.35 -29.13 11.79
N ARG A 613 -17.15 -30.25 12.50
CA ARG A 613 -16.02 -31.16 12.24
C ARG A 613 -15.99 -31.62 10.78
N SER A 614 -17.16 -31.94 10.23
CA SER A 614 -17.29 -32.34 8.82
C SER A 614 -16.93 -31.19 7.87
N ALA A 615 -17.39 -29.95 8.13
CA ALA A 615 -17.06 -28.81 7.28
C ALA A 615 -15.56 -28.51 7.26
N HIS A 616 -14.87 -28.61 8.40
CA HIS A 616 -13.42 -28.40 8.46
C HIS A 616 -12.63 -29.51 7.75
N LEU A 617 -13.00 -30.78 7.94
CA LEU A 617 -12.32 -31.90 7.28
C LEU A 617 -12.57 -31.90 5.76
N LEU A 618 -13.81 -31.65 5.31
CA LEU A 618 -14.14 -31.58 3.89
C LEU A 618 -13.46 -30.39 3.21
N ALA A 619 -13.47 -29.22 3.84
CA ALA A 619 -12.80 -28.04 3.29
C ALA A 619 -11.28 -28.24 3.20
N ALA A 620 -10.64 -28.66 4.30
CA ALA A 620 -9.19 -28.86 4.33
C ALA A 620 -8.75 -30.00 3.41
N GLY A 621 -9.49 -31.11 3.39
CA GLY A 621 -9.24 -32.24 2.49
C GLY A 621 -9.42 -31.85 1.02
N GLY A 622 -10.46 -31.08 0.70
CA GLY A 622 -10.68 -30.53 -0.65
C GLY A 622 -9.54 -29.61 -1.07
N ILE A 623 -9.08 -28.73 -0.18
CA ILE A 623 -7.96 -27.82 -0.44
C ILE A 623 -6.64 -28.58 -0.65
N LEU A 624 -6.34 -29.59 0.17
CA LEU A 624 -5.16 -30.44 0.00
C LEU A 624 -5.21 -31.24 -1.30
N GLY A 625 -6.39 -31.79 -1.65
CA GLY A 625 -6.60 -32.46 -2.93
C GLY A 625 -6.36 -31.52 -4.12
N MET A 626 -6.89 -30.30 -4.06
CA MET A 626 -6.67 -29.27 -5.09
C MET A 626 -5.19 -28.88 -5.20
N LEU A 627 -4.50 -28.67 -4.09
CA LEU A 627 -3.06 -28.37 -4.09
C LEU A 627 -2.21 -29.53 -4.61
N PHE A 628 -2.61 -30.77 -4.32
CA PHE A 628 -1.93 -31.96 -4.83
C PHE A 628 -2.09 -32.08 -6.36
N VAL A 629 -3.29 -31.86 -6.88
CA VAL A 629 -3.48 -31.83 -8.34
C VAL A 629 -2.76 -30.64 -8.97
N PHE A 630 -2.76 -29.48 -8.32
CA PHE A 630 -1.98 -28.31 -8.74
C PHE A 630 -0.48 -28.62 -8.83
N LEU A 631 0.08 -29.35 -7.85
CA LEU A 631 1.46 -29.83 -7.87
C LEU A 631 1.74 -30.83 -9.00
N LEU A 632 0.85 -31.80 -9.22
CA LEU A 632 0.98 -32.79 -10.30
C LEU A 632 0.95 -32.13 -11.68
N GLN A 633 0.13 -31.09 -11.85
CA GLN A 633 -0.01 -30.35 -13.11
C GLN A 633 1.10 -29.32 -13.34
N SER A 634 1.93 -29.00 -12.35
CA SER A 634 3.01 -28.00 -12.47
C SER A 634 3.92 -28.21 -13.69
N ASN A 635 4.11 -29.46 -14.11
CA ASN A 635 4.92 -29.81 -15.28
C ASN A 635 4.30 -29.33 -16.62
N GLN A 636 2.97 -29.34 -16.72
CA GLN A 636 2.24 -28.87 -17.91
C GLN A 636 2.22 -27.34 -18.00
N TRP A 637 2.27 -26.66 -16.85
CA TRP A 637 2.44 -25.21 -16.78
C TRP A 637 3.87 -24.81 -17.18
N LEU A 638 4.89 -25.53 -16.69
CA LEU A 638 6.29 -25.33 -17.09
C LEU A 638 6.49 -25.45 -18.60
N THR A 639 5.89 -26.44 -19.25
CA THR A 639 5.93 -26.58 -20.72
C THR A 639 5.16 -25.46 -21.44
N ALA A 640 4.18 -24.83 -20.80
CA ALA A 640 3.48 -23.65 -21.31
C ALA A 640 4.28 -22.35 -21.10
N PHE A 641 5.27 -22.35 -20.21
CA PHE A 641 6.08 -21.20 -19.81
C PHE A 641 7.44 -21.12 -20.51
N GLY A 642 7.68 -21.93 -21.55
CA GLY A 642 8.95 -21.96 -22.28
C GLY A 642 9.92 -22.97 -21.71
N GLY A 643 10.50 -23.78 -22.58
CA GLY A 643 11.28 -24.97 -22.24
C GLY A 643 12.67 -24.69 -21.64
N GLU A 644 13.25 -25.77 -21.11
CA GLU A 644 14.65 -25.95 -20.71
C GLU A 644 15.33 -25.04 -19.68
N ALA A 645 14.63 -24.16 -18.96
CA ALA A 645 15.21 -23.67 -17.71
C ALA A 645 15.27 -24.83 -16.68
N PRO A 646 16.43 -25.15 -16.07
CA PRO A 646 16.57 -26.22 -15.07
C PRO A 646 15.96 -25.77 -13.73
N LEU A 647 14.65 -25.54 -13.73
CA LEU A 647 13.93 -25.02 -12.59
C LEU A 647 13.59 -26.17 -11.64
N GLN A 648 14.13 -26.12 -10.43
CA GLN A 648 13.70 -27.01 -9.35
C GLN A 648 12.21 -26.79 -9.08
N ARG A 649 11.39 -27.85 -9.20
CA ARG A 649 9.91 -27.80 -9.07
C ARG A 649 9.39 -27.08 -7.81
N LEU A 650 10.16 -27.11 -6.72
CA LEU A 650 9.82 -26.46 -5.44
C LEU A 650 9.95 -24.93 -5.47
N THR A 651 10.80 -24.39 -6.34
CA THR A 651 11.06 -22.94 -6.45
C THR A 651 9.92 -22.17 -7.13
N LEU A 652 9.08 -22.87 -7.91
CA LEU A 652 7.89 -22.29 -8.54
C LEU A 652 6.69 -22.12 -7.61
N ILE A 653 6.70 -22.80 -6.46
CA ILE A 653 5.59 -22.73 -5.51
C ILE A 653 5.74 -21.44 -4.70
N GLY A 654 4.76 -20.54 -4.84
CA GLY A 654 4.74 -19.28 -4.11
C GLY A 654 4.49 -19.46 -2.62
N THR A 655 4.82 -18.43 -1.84
CA THR A 655 4.69 -18.43 -0.38
C THR A 655 3.26 -18.66 0.10
N GLY A 656 2.25 -18.18 -0.65
CA GLY A 656 0.84 -18.40 -0.36
C GLY A 656 0.44 -19.86 -0.42
N ALA A 657 0.93 -20.61 -1.41
CA ALA A 657 0.61 -22.03 -1.56
C ALA A 657 1.19 -22.86 -0.40
N TRP A 658 2.41 -22.56 0.05
CA TRP A 658 3.00 -23.20 1.24
C TRP A 658 2.22 -22.92 2.52
N ILE A 659 1.79 -21.67 2.71
CA ILE A 659 0.98 -21.29 3.87
C ILE A 659 -0.36 -22.04 3.84
N ILE A 660 -1.03 -22.11 2.69
CA ILE A 660 -2.29 -22.87 2.54
C ILE A 660 -2.09 -24.35 2.86
N LEU A 661 -1.02 -24.97 2.34
CA LEU A 661 -0.71 -26.39 2.59
C LEU A 661 -0.53 -26.67 4.08
N LEU A 662 0.37 -25.92 4.73
CA LEU A 662 0.68 -26.09 6.16
C LEU A 662 -0.53 -25.82 7.04
N THR A 663 -1.34 -24.81 6.69
CA THR A 663 -2.52 -24.44 7.47
C THR A 663 -3.70 -25.39 7.25
N ALA A 664 -3.86 -25.98 6.06
CA ALA A 664 -4.84 -27.04 5.83
C ALA A 664 -4.47 -28.33 6.60
N LEU A 665 -3.19 -28.70 6.65
CA LEU A 665 -2.70 -29.79 7.51
C LEU A 665 -2.92 -29.49 9.00
N ALA A 666 -2.61 -28.26 9.42
CA ALA A 666 -2.87 -27.79 10.78
C ALA A 666 -4.38 -27.81 11.10
N GLN A 667 -5.25 -27.52 10.13
CA GLN A 667 -6.70 -27.57 10.30
C GLN A 667 -7.19 -29.00 10.54
N ILE A 668 -6.73 -29.98 9.75
CA ILE A 668 -7.10 -31.40 9.91
C ILE A 668 -6.62 -31.93 11.25
N THR A 669 -5.34 -31.71 11.58
CA THR A 669 -4.76 -32.14 12.86
C THR A 669 -5.47 -31.50 14.05
N SER A 670 -5.80 -30.21 13.97
CA SER A 670 -6.56 -29.50 15.02
C SER A 670 -7.96 -30.06 15.21
N VAL A 671 -8.65 -30.50 14.15
CA VAL A 671 -10.00 -31.08 14.24
C VAL A 671 -9.96 -32.50 14.83
N ILE A 672 -9.04 -33.34 14.36
CA ILE A 672 -8.88 -34.73 14.83
C ILE A 672 -8.52 -34.73 16.33
N TRP A 673 -7.61 -33.85 16.73
CA TRP A 673 -7.09 -33.79 18.10
C TRP A 673 -7.88 -32.83 19.00
N GLN A 674 -8.94 -32.18 18.49
CA GLN A 674 -9.68 -31.12 19.19
C GLN A 674 -10.17 -31.59 20.56
N THR A 675 -10.82 -32.75 20.64
CA THR A 675 -11.38 -33.30 21.91
C THR A 675 -10.29 -33.69 22.89
N SER A 676 -9.22 -34.33 22.42
CA SER A 676 -8.13 -34.78 23.28
C SER A 676 -7.33 -33.59 23.81
N LEU A 677 -7.05 -32.59 22.97
CA LEU A 677 -6.36 -31.37 23.37
C LEU A 677 -7.21 -30.53 24.32
N THR A 678 -8.50 -30.32 24.03
CA THR A 678 -9.39 -29.57 24.93
C THR A 678 -9.53 -30.26 26.28
N ALA A 679 -9.71 -31.58 26.34
CA ALA A 679 -9.78 -32.33 27.59
C ALA A 679 -8.47 -32.24 28.40
N ARG A 680 -7.32 -32.45 27.75
CA ARG A 680 -5.99 -32.37 28.39
C ARG A 680 -5.68 -30.95 28.87
N PHE A 681 -6.12 -29.95 28.14
CA PHE A 681 -5.92 -28.55 28.52
C PHE A 681 -6.88 -28.12 29.62
N GLN A 682 -8.12 -28.61 29.62
CA GLN A 682 -9.09 -28.33 30.66
C GLN A 682 -8.69 -28.99 31.98
N SER A 683 -8.13 -30.20 31.96
CA SER A 683 -7.56 -30.83 33.15
C SER A 683 -6.34 -30.08 33.68
N TRP A 684 -5.41 -29.68 32.79
CA TRP A 684 -4.29 -28.83 33.16
C TRP A 684 -4.74 -27.48 33.74
N TYR A 685 -5.73 -26.83 33.13
CA TYR A 685 -6.26 -25.54 33.58
C TYR A 685 -6.94 -25.65 34.95
N ARG A 686 -7.77 -26.69 35.17
CA ARG A 686 -8.37 -26.95 36.49
C ARG A 686 -7.30 -27.18 37.55
N ALA A 687 -6.28 -27.99 37.26
CA ALA A 687 -5.15 -28.21 38.16
C ALA A 687 -4.41 -26.89 38.47
N GLN A 688 -4.25 -26.02 37.47
CA GLN A 688 -3.62 -24.72 37.65
C GLN A 688 -4.51 -23.72 38.40
N GLN A 689 -5.82 -23.80 38.22
CA GLN A 689 -6.80 -22.97 38.93
C GLN A 689 -6.92 -23.39 40.40
N GLU A 690 -6.82 -24.69 40.70
CA GLU A 690 -6.70 -25.20 42.06
C GLU A 690 -5.39 -24.78 42.72
N LYS A 691 -4.26 -24.84 42.00
CA LYS A 691 -2.99 -24.28 42.49
C LYS A 691 -3.07 -22.76 42.75
N ARG A 692 -3.87 -22.02 41.96
CA ARG A 692 -4.11 -20.58 42.14
C ARG A 692 -5.11 -20.22 43.24
N LYS A 693 -5.84 -21.19 43.82
CA LYS A 693 -6.66 -20.93 45.02
C LYS A 693 -5.78 -20.59 46.23
N ALA A 694 -4.55 -21.10 46.27
CA ALA A 694 -3.49 -20.55 47.11
C ALA A 694 -2.96 -19.27 46.44
N PHE A 695 -3.19 -18.11 47.07
CA PHE A 695 -2.70 -16.84 46.55
C PHE A 695 -1.20 -16.75 46.76
N ASP A 696 -0.43 -17.09 45.73
CA ASP A 696 1.03 -16.92 45.72
C ASP A 696 1.41 -16.02 44.52
N TYR A 697 1.95 -14.83 44.82
CA TYR A 697 2.24 -13.83 43.80
C TYR A 697 3.53 -14.19 43.05
N THR A 698 3.38 -14.66 41.81
CA THR A 698 4.52 -14.86 40.90
C THR A 698 4.61 -13.70 39.91
N PRO A 699 5.80 -13.03 39.80
CA PRO A 699 5.97 -11.95 38.84
C PRO A 699 5.82 -12.48 37.41
N GLY A 700 4.88 -11.92 36.64
CA GLY A 700 4.73 -12.25 35.23
C GLY A 700 5.91 -11.77 34.37
N PHE A 701 5.90 -12.11 33.06
CA PHE A 701 6.93 -11.67 32.11
C PHE A 701 7.12 -10.15 32.10
N LEU A 702 6.02 -9.38 32.02
CA LEU A 702 6.05 -7.91 32.08
C LEU A 702 6.59 -7.38 33.41
N ASP A 703 6.31 -8.06 34.52
CA ASP A 703 6.89 -7.71 35.82
C ASP A 703 8.41 -7.88 35.79
N SER A 704 8.89 -9.02 35.31
CA SER A 704 10.33 -9.33 35.22
C SER A 704 11.06 -8.40 34.25
N ALA A 705 10.43 -8.02 33.13
CA ALA A 705 11.00 -7.07 32.18
C ALA A 705 11.12 -5.66 32.78
N LEU A 706 10.09 -5.20 33.51
CA LEU A 706 10.11 -3.91 34.18
C LEU A 706 11.03 -3.90 35.42
N GLN A 707 11.35 -5.05 36.04
CA GLN A 707 12.40 -5.16 37.08
C GLN A 707 13.79 -4.82 36.54
N ARG A 708 14.03 -5.07 35.25
CA ARG A 708 15.34 -4.85 34.62
C ARG A 708 15.57 -3.40 34.21
N VAL A 709 14.59 -2.51 34.37
CA VAL A 709 14.73 -1.09 34.10
C VAL A 709 15.13 -0.38 35.40
N PRO A 710 16.43 -0.05 35.61
CA PRO A 710 16.93 0.43 36.91
C PRO A 710 16.42 1.83 37.27
N LEU A 711 15.88 2.60 36.32
CA LEU A 711 15.41 3.98 36.52
C LEU A 711 13.99 4.09 37.13
N LEU A 712 13.25 2.99 37.29
CA LEU A 712 11.87 3.05 37.77
C LEU A 712 11.78 2.62 39.23
N SER A 713 11.30 3.52 40.10
CA SER A 713 11.00 3.16 41.50
C SER A 713 9.87 2.10 41.57
N PRO A 714 9.83 1.28 42.63
CA PRO A 714 8.82 0.22 42.77
C PRO A 714 7.37 0.72 42.61
N ASP A 715 7.09 1.89 43.17
CA ASP A 715 5.76 2.51 43.17
C ASP A 715 5.35 3.00 41.77
N VAL A 716 6.28 3.63 41.04
CA VAL A 716 6.08 4.07 39.66
C VAL A 716 5.80 2.86 38.77
N ARG A 717 6.57 1.78 38.96
CA ARG A 717 6.40 0.55 38.20
C ARG A 717 5.03 -0.10 38.42
N ALA A 718 4.49 -0.06 39.65
CA ALA A 718 3.16 -0.58 39.94
C ALA A 718 2.07 0.16 39.14
N VAL A 719 2.16 1.50 39.04
CA VAL A 719 1.24 2.32 38.23
C VAL A 719 1.38 2.02 36.74
N VAL A 720 2.62 1.93 36.23
CA VAL A 720 2.90 1.59 34.83
C VAL A 720 2.36 0.20 34.47
N LEU A 721 2.60 -0.81 35.30
CA LEU A 721 2.10 -2.17 35.12
C LEU A 721 0.58 -2.22 35.12
N LYS A 722 -0.05 -1.46 36.03
CA LYS A 722 -1.50 -1.34 36.10
C LYS A 722 -2.05 -0.83 34.77
N ASP A 723 -1.54 0.30 34.27
CA ASP A 723 -2.04 0.95 33.05
C ASP A 723 -1.82 0.08 31.81
N ILE A 724 -0.65 -0.57 31.66
CA ILE A 724 -0.37 -1.52 30.57
C ILE A 724 -1.35 -2.69 30.59
N ARG A 725 -1.61 -3.27 31.78
CA ARG A 725 -2.55 -4.39 31.92
C ARG A 725 -4.00 -3.97 31.63
N ILE A 726 -4.41 -2.77 32.05
CA ILE A 726 -5.75 -2.24 31.76
C ILE A 726 -5.92 -2.00 30.26
N PHE A 727 -4.93 -1.39 29.60
CA PHE A 727 -4.94 -1.13 28.16
C PHE A 727 -5.09 -2.42 27.34
N TRP A 728 -4.28 -3.45 27.62
CA TRP A 728 -4.39 -4.76 26.94
C TRP A 728 -5.72 -5.47 27.22
N ARG A 729 -6.29 -5.26 28.42
CA ARG A 729 -7.59 -5.82 28.79
C ARG A 729 -8.75 -5.04 28.20
N ASP A 730 -8.56 -3.86 27.61
CA ASP A 730 -9.63 -3.09 26.96
C ASP A 730 -9.57 -3.22 25.43
N THR A 731 -10.32 -4.19 24.91
CA THR A 731 -10.46 -4.45 23.46
C THR A 731 -10.92 -3.26 22.63
N ALA A 732 -11.68 -2.31 23.21
CA ALA A 732 -12.10 -1.13 22.46
C ALA A 732 -10.91 -0.20 22.21
N GLN A 733 -10.07 0.02 23.22
CA GLN A 733 -8.92 0.91 23.12
C GLN A 733 -7.89 0.38 22.13
N TRP A 734 -7.48 -0.89 22.24
CA TRP A 734 -6.46 -1.43 21.34
C TRP A 734 -6.99 -1.69 19.91
N GLY A 735 -8.26 -2.10 19.75
CA GLY A 735 -8.87 -2.24 18.43
C GLY A 735 -8.89 -0.91 17.67
N GLN A 736 -9.22 0.18 18.37
CA GLN A 736 -9.17 1.53 17.84
C GLN A 736 -7.74 2.00 17.48
N SER A 737 -6.72 1.64 18.29
CA SER A 737 -5.31 1.89 17.95
C SER A 737 -4.90 1.17 16.67
N LEU A 738 -5.28 -0.11 16.53
CA LEU A 738 -4.92 -0.94 15.38
C LEU A 738 -5.42 -0.34 14.07
N ILE A 739 -6.64 0.18 14.07
CA ILE A 739 -7.24 0.86 12.91
C ILE A 739 -6.44 2.09 12.52
N LEU A 740 -6.13 2.94 13.52
CA LEU A 740 -5.39 4.17 13.30
C LEU A 740 -3.98 3.87 12.74
N PHE A 741 -3.25 2.93 13.34
CA PHE A 741 -1.93 2.53 12.85
C PHE A 741 -1.97 1.82 11.50
N GLY A 742 -3.04 1.07 11.21
CA GLY A 742 -3.24 0.43 9.93
C GLY A 742 -3.42 1.40 8.77
N ILE A 743 -4.29 2.40 8.95
CA ILE A 743 -4.48 3.48 7.96
C ILE A 743 -3.19 4.27 7.79
N LEU A 744 -2.50 4.57 8.90
CA LEU A 744 -1.22 5.27 8.89
C LEU A 744 -0.12 4.48 8.17
N GLY A 745 -0.07 3.16 8.35
CA GLY A 745 0.85 2.28 7.64
C GLY A 745 0.59 2.28 6.13
N ILE A 746 -0.68 2.24 5.72
CA ILE A 746 -1.06 2.36 4.30
C ILE A 746 -0.61 3.69 3.72
N TYR A 747 -0.82 4.80 4.43
CA TYR A 747 -0.37 6.13 4.02
C TYR A 747 1.14 6.16 3.77
N ILE A 748 1.95 5.67 4.73
CA ILE A 748 3.42 5.71 4.63
C ILE A 748 3.92 4.83 3.49
N LEU A 749 3.36 3.63 3.33
CA LEU A 749 3.75 2.70 2.27
C LEU A 749 3.54 3.27 0.86
N ASN A 750 2.56 4.17 0.69
CA ASN A 750 2.24 4.78 -0.61
C ASN A 750 2.87 6.16 -0.81
N LEU A 751 3.48 6.74 0.22
CA LEU A 751 3.96 8.12 0.20
C LEU A 751 5.04 8.35 -0.87
N ARG A 752 5.94 7.37 -1.06
CA ARG A 752 6.98 7.41 -2.09
C ARG A 752 6.39 7.48 -3.50
N PHE A 753 5.46 6.57 -3.80
CA PHE A 753 4.81 6.49 -5.12
C PHE A 753 4.15 7.81 -5.49
N PHE A 754 3.37 8.41 -4.57
CA PHE A 754 2.79 9.71 -4.82
C PHE A 754 3.86 10.78 -5.00
N THR A 755 4.87 10.83 -4.14
CA THR A 755 5.90 11.89 -4.22
C THR A 755 6.69 11.83 -5.52
N GLU A 756 7.13 10.65 -5.95
CA GLU A 756 7.88 10.48 -7.21
C GLU A 756 7.02 10.85 -8.42
N GLN A 757 5.76 10.39 -8.47
CA GLN A 757 4.85 10.75 -9.55
C GLN A 757 4.52 12.25 -9.58
N PHE A 758 4.25 12.87 -8.44
CA PHE A 758 4.02 14.31 -8.37
C PHE A 758 5.28 15.11 -8.70
N THR A 759 6.46 14.65 -8.27
CA THR A 759 7.70 15.36 -8.58
C THR A 759 8.00 15.29 -10.08
N SER A 760 7.81 14.12 -10.72
CA SER A 760 8.06 13.95 -12.15
C SER A 760 7.00 14.61 -13.04
N LEU A 761 5.72 14.55 -12.68
CA LEU A 761 4.62 15.25 -13.39
C LEU A 761 4.79 16.77 -13.40
N PHE A 762 5.42 17.33 -12.36
CA PHE A 762 5.53 18.77 -12.17
C PHE A 762 6.97 19.29 -12.24
N ALA A 763 7.94 18.45 -12.61
CA ALA A 763 9.35 18.80 -12.74
C ALA A 763 9.58 19.94 -13.75
N SER A 764 8.79 19.98 -14.82
CA SER A 764 8.82 21.01 -15.87
C SER A 764 7.94 22.24 -15.56
N GLY A 765 7.27 22.29 -14.41
CA GLY A 765 6.36 23.36 -14.03
C GLY A 765 7.05 24.61 -13.45
N ARG A 766 6.34 25.76 -13.50
CA ARG A 766 6.76 27.08 -12.99
C ARG A 766 7.30 27.11 -11.53
N PHE A 767 7.08 26.06 -10.75
CA PHE A 767 7.45 25.96 -9.34
C PHE A 767 8.78 25.23 -9.07
N GLY A 768 9.39 24.60 -10.08
CA GLY A 768 10.64 23.83 -9.97
C GLY A 768 10.48 22.46 -9.29
N GLY A 769 11.29 21.48 -9.67
CA GLY A 769 11.20 20.09 -9.16
C GLY A 769 11.29 19.95 -7.64
N ASP A 770 12.09 20.81 -6.97
CA ASP A 770 12.32 20.72 -5.53
C ASP A 770 11.14 21.20 -4.66
N TYR A 771 10.20 21.96 -5.20
CA TYR A 771 9.12 22.57 -4.42
C TYR A 771 8.19 21.52 -3.83
N PHE A 772 7.76 20.55 -4.65
CA PHE A 772 6.83 19.51 -4.24
C PHE A 772 7.45 18.58 -3.20
N SER A 773 8.73 18.22 -3.35
CA SER A 773 9.46 17.42 -2.35
C SER A 773 9.48 18.13 -0.97
N LYS A 774 9.75 19.44 -0.94
CA LYS A 774 9.71 20.25 0.29
C LYS A 774 8.30 20.33 0.88
N LEU A 775 7.29 20.61 0.06
CA LEU A 775 5.89 20.70 0.50
C LEU A 775 5.40 19.37 1.09
N VAL A 776 5.65 18.26 0.41
CA VAL A 776 5.26 16.92 0.85
C VAL A 776 5.94 16.55 2.17
N SER A 777 7.22 16.91 2.34
CA SER A 777 7.95 16.65 3.59
C SER A 777 7.33 17.36 4.80
N PHE A 778 6.94 18.63 4.66
CA PHE A 778 6.25 19.37 5.73
C PHE A 778 4.80 18.93 5.94
N MET A 779 4.10 18.53 4.87
CA MET A 779 2.78 17.92 4.98
C MET A 779 2.84 16.56 5.69
N ASN A 780 3.91 15.78 5.50
CA ASN A 780 4.15 14.55 6.23
C ASN A 780 4.37 14.82 7.72
N LEU A 781 5.17 15.84 8.09
CA LEU A 781 5.30 16.27 9.48
C LEU A 781 3.93 16.65 10.08
N ALA A 782 3.13 17.44 9.34
CA ALA A 782 1.78 17.82 9.77
C ALA A 782 0.87 16.60 9.96
N ALA A 783 0.88 15.65 9.03
CA ALA A 783 0.12 14.41 9.12
C ALA A 783 0.55 13.58 10.34
N CYS A 784 1.85 13.41 10.60
CA CYS A 784 2.36 12.75 11.79
C CYS A 784 1.91 13.45 13.09
N ALA A 785 1.98 14.78 13.13
CA ALA A 785 1.54 15.57 14.28
C ALA A 785 0.03 15.48 14.53
N LEU A 786 -0.79 15.49 13.47
CA LEU A 786 -2.24 15.32 13.57
C LEU A 786 -2.63 13.93 14.09
N ASN A 787 -1.93 12.90 13.63
CA ASN A 787 -2.09 11.55 14.17
C ASN A 787 -1.71 11.50 15.65
N LEU A 788 -0.63 12.18 16.03
CA LEU A 788 -0.21 12.27 17.42
C LEU A 788 -1.22 13.04 18.30
N ALA A 789 -1.78 14.16 17.83
CA ALA A 789 -2.85 14.87 18.54
C ALA A 789 -4.10 13.99 18.73
N THR A 790 -4.42 13.17 17.73
CA THR A 790 -5.53 12.21 17.82
C THR A 790 -5.24 11.13 18.86
N LEU A 791 -4.02 10.58 18.88
CA LEU A 791 -3.59 9.57 19.86
C LEU A 791 -3.58 10.13 21.29
N THR A 792 -3.03 11.32 21.50
CA THR A 792 -2.95 11.96 22.82
C THR A 792 -4.33 12.33 23.35
N THR A 793 -5.19 12.91 22.52
CA THR A 793 -6.58 13.20 22.90
C THR A 793 -7.36 11.93 23.22
N ARG A 794 -7.10 10.81 22.52
CA ARG A 794 -7.84 9.55 22.74
C ARG A 794 -7.34 8.75 23.94
N PHE A 795 -6.03 8.71 24.16
CA PHE A 795 -5.40 7.78 25.10
C PHE A 795 -4.79 8.44 26.32
N VAL A 796 -4.45 9.73 26.25
CA VAL A 796 -3.73 10.46 27.32
C VAL A 796 -4.70 11.33 28.10
N TYR A 797 -5.53 12.11 27.41
CA TYR A 797 -6.56 12.96 28.04
C TYR A 797 -7.47 12.19 29.01
N PRO A 798 -8.08 11.04 28.67
CA PRO A 798 -9.01 10.37 29.59
C PRO A 798 -8.32 9.63 30.73
N GLN A 799 -6.98 9.45 30.75
CA GLN A 799 -6.31 8.57 31.71
C GLN A 799 -6.57 8.92 33.17
N PHE A 800 -6.61 10.21 33.48
CA PHE A 800 -6.91 10.67 34.84
C PHE A 800 -8.37 10.44 35.20
N SER A 801 -9.29 10.64 34.25
CA SER A 801 -10.73 10.39 34.44
C SER A 801 -11.04 8.89 34.60
N LEU A 802 -10.28 8.02 33.93
CA LEU A 802 -10.43 6.56 33.99
C LEU A 802 -10.03 5.94 35.34
N GLU A 803 -9.34 6.67 36.21
CA GLU A 803 -9.20 6.26 37.62
C GLU A 803 -10.58 6.26 38.33
N GLY A 804 -11.53 7.02 37.79
CA GLY A 804 -12.96 6.98 38.09
C GLY A 804 -13.27 7.24 39.55
N LYS A 805 -14.31 6.58 40.07
CA LYS A 805 -14.74 6.68 41.47
C LYS A 805 -13.69 6.19 42.48
N ARG A 806 -12.61 5.55 42.03
CA ARG A 806 -11.54 4.98 42.87
C ARG A 806 -10.33 5.90 43.01
N LEU A 807 -10.40 7.11 42.47
CA LEU A 807 -9.34 8.12 42.53
C LEU A 807 -8.84 8.36 43.98
N TRP A 808 -9.73 8.31 44.97
CA TRP A 808 -9.39 8.49 46.38
C TRP A 808 -8.38 7.45 46.91
N ILE A 809 -8.42 6.20 46.40
CA ILE A 809 -7.46 5.15 46.79
C ILE A 809 -6.05 5.54 46.32
N VAL A 810 -5.95 6.14 45.14
CA VAL A 810 -4.69 6.63 44.58
C VAL A 810 -4.23 7.89 45.31
N GLY A 811 -5.16 8.79 45.68
CA GLY A 811 -4.87 9.99 46.46
C GLY A 811 -4.36 9.69 47.88
N LEU A 812 -4.88 8.65 48.54
CA LEU A 812 -4.41 8.20 49.86
C LEU A 812 -3.17 7.29 49.80
N SER A 813 -2.72 6.91 48.59
CA SER A 813 -1.51 6.11 48.43
C SER A 813 -0.26 6.98 48.66
N PRO A 814 0.86 6.42 49.16
CA PRO A 814 2.07 7.17 49.49
C PRO A 814 2.72 7.90 48.29
N LEU A 815 2.27 7.62 47.06
CA LEU A 815 2.68 8.32 45.85
C LEU A 815 2.07 9.73 45.70
N GLY A 816 0.81 9.92 46.13
CA GLY A 816 0.00 11.10 45.80
C GLY A 816 -0.44 11.18 44.32
N LEU A 817 -1.55 11.86 44.07
CA LEU A 817 -2.09 12.22 42.75
C LEU A 817 -1.12 13.07 41.93
N ASN A 818 -0.41 14.03 42.54
CA ASN A 818 0.53 14.89 41.83
C ASN A 818 1.65 14.08 41.14
N ARG A 819 2.23 13.11 41.87
CA ARG A 819 3.27 12.24 41.32
C ARG A 819 2.71 11.27 40.29
N VAL A 820 1.49 10.76 40.50
CA VAL A 820 0.81 9.87 39.54
C VAL A 820 0.55 10.56 38.21
N VAL A 821 0.10 11.82 38.20
CA VAL A 821 -0.06 12.61 36.97
C VAL A 821 1.29 12.79 36.26
N GLY A 822 2.35 13.13 36.99
CA GLY A 822 3.70 13.25 36.43
C GLY A 822 4.20 11.93 35.80
N VAL A 823 3.98 10.80 36.47
CA VAL A 823 4.33 9.46 35.95
C VAL A 823 3.55 9.14 34.68
N LYS A 824 2.24 9.40 34.67
CA LYS A 824 1.39 9.19 33.48
C LYS A 824 1.83 10.07 32.31
N PHE A 825 2.20 11.32 32.57
CA PHE A 825 2.71 12.23 31.53
C PHE A 825 4.03 11.72 30.94
N MET A 826 4.96 11.27 31.78
CA MET A 826 6.23 10.70 31.33
C MET A 826 6.03 9.40 30.54
N LEU A 827 5.14 8.52 30.99
CA LEU A 827 4.78 7.29 30.27
C LEU A 827 4.14 7.61 28.92
N ALA A 828 3.14 8.50 28.89
CA ALA A 828 2.45 8.91 27.67
C ALA A 828 3.40 9.54 26.65
N THR A 829 4.31 10.40 27.11
CA THR A 829 5.34 11.02 26.28
C THR A 829 6.32 9.98 25.73
N SER A 830 6.78 9.05 26.57
CA SER A 830 7.72 7.99 26.16
C SER A 830 7.10 7.10 25.07
N ILE A 831 5.85 6.67 25.26
CA ILE A 831 5.11 5.88 24.26
C ILE A 831 4.90 6.68 22.97
N SER A 832 4.52 7.95 23.09
CA SER A 832 4.31 8.84 21.95
C SER A 832 5.58 9.04 21.11
N LEU A 833 6.73 9.21 21.75
CA LEU A 833 8.03 9.35 21.08
C LEU A 833 8.48 8.04 20.44
N ALA A 834 8.32 6.91 21.16
CA ALA A 834 8.63 5.58 20.64
C ALA A 834 7.82 5.22 19.38
N ILE A 835 6.65 5.82 19.20
CA ILE A 835 5.82 5.67 18.00
C ILE A 835 6.19 6.71 16.94
N SER A 836 6.29 7.99 17.31
CA SER A 836 6.37 9.09 16.34
C SER A 836 7.75 9.25 15.70
N ILE A 837 8.84 8.96 16.43
CA ILE A 837 10.21 9.06 15.89
C ILE A 837 10.45 8.00 14.81
N PRO A 838 10.18 6.69 15.04
CA PRO A 838 10.32 5.71 13.97
C PRO A 838 9.41 5.99 12.78
N LEU A 839 8.21 6.52 13.03
CA LEU A 839 7.25 6.87 11.99
C LEU A 839 7.75 7.99 11.07
N ILE A 840 8.23 9.09 11.64
CA ILE A 840 8.77 10.21 10.85
C ILE A 840 10.08 9.81 10.17
N TRP A 841 10.90 8.99 10.84
CA TRP A 841 12.15 8.48 10.28
C TRP A 841 11.89 7.58 9.07
N LEU A 842 11.00 6.59 9.20
CA LEU A 842 10.69 5.64 8.14
C LEU A 842 10.04 6.36 6.95
N SER A 843 9.07 7.24 7.20
CA SER A 843 8.45 8.04 6.13
C SER A 843 9.45 8.97 5.43
N SER A 844 10.35 9.62 6.18
CA SER A 844 11.41 10.46 5.61
C SER A 844 12.48 9.65 4.88
N ASN A 845 12.70 8.39 5.26
CA ASN A 845 13.58 7.47 4.54
C ASN A 845 12.97 7.02 3.22
N MET A 846 11.65 6.79 3.19
CA MET A 846 10.91 6.51 1.96
C MET A 846 10.89 7.70 0.99
N LEU A 847 11.02 8.93 1.50
CA LEU A 847 11.18 10.17 0.72
C LEU A 847 12.62 10.43 0.26
N HIS A 848 13.59 9.57 0.61
CA HIS A 848 15.01 9.76 0.29
C HIS A 848 15.59 11.12 0.75
N LEU A 849 15.09 11.68 1.87
CA LEU A 849 15.58 12.96 2.36
C LEU A 849 17.02 12.86 2.92
N PRO A 850 17.81 13.94 2.84
CA PRO A 850 19.12 14.02 3.50
C PRO A 850 19.03 13.79 5.00
N MET A 851 20.08 13.21 5.59
CA MET A 851 20.15 12.88 7.01
C MET A 851 19.84 14.09 7.93
N ALA A 852 20.33 15.28 7.57
CA ALA A 852 20.09 16.49 8.36
C ALA A 852 18.60 16.90 8.40
N GLN A 853 17.86 16.73 7.31
CA GLN A 853 16.41 16.98 7.27
C GLN A 853 15.64 15.96 8.11
N LYS A 854 16.04 14.68 8.06
CA LYS A 854 15.44 13.63 8.92
C LYS A 854 15.57 13.98 10.40
N VAL A 855 16.77 14.41 10.83
CA VAL A 855 17.02 14.81 12.22
C VAL A 855 16.20 16.06 12.60
N PHE A 856 16.09 17.04 11.70
CA PHE A 856 15.25 18.23 11.91
C PHE A 856 13.78 17.86 12.16
N PHE A 857 13.19 17.00 11.32
CA PHE A 857 11.81 16.54 11.50
C PHE A 857 11.63 15.68 12.76
N CYS A 858 12.61 14.82 13.10
CA CYS A 858 12.63 14.09 14.37
C CYS A 858 12.65 15.03 15.59
N GLY A 859 13.44 16.12 15.53
CA GLY A 859 13.47 17.15 16.57
C GLY A 859 12.13 17.88 16.71
N GLY A 860 11.57 18.34 15.58
CA GLY A 860 10.28 19.01 15.53
C GLY A 860 9.14 18.16 16.12
N ILE A 861 9.01 16.90 15.67
CA ILE A 861 7.96 16.00 16.20
C ILE A 861 8.17 15.67 17.68
N SER A 862 9.41 15.64 18.17
CA SER A 862 9.69 15.37 19.59
C SER A 862 9.21 16.50 20.50
N VAL A 863 9.46 17.75 20.09
CA VAL A 863 8.92 18.94 20.80
C VAL A 863 7.40 18.95 20.74
N MET A 864 6.82 18.67 19.56
CA MET A 864 5.37 18.58 19.40
C MET A 864 4.76 17.47 20.25
N ALA A 865 5.44 16.33 20.41
CA ALA A 865 4.99 15.24 21.26
C ALA A 865 4.93 15.65 22.74
N LEU A 866 5.94 16.35 23.23
CA LEU A 866 5.94 16.91 24.58
C LEU A 866 4.79 17.90 24.78
N ALA A 867 4.60 18.82 23.83
CA ALA A 867 3.55 19.83 23.90
C ALA A 867 2.14 19.21 23.89
N LEU A 868 1.86 18.31 22.95
CA LEU A 868 0.55 17.66 22.83
C LEU A 868 0.24 16.73 24.01
N ASN A 869 1.21 15.98 24.53
CA ASN A 869 1.01 15.16 25.73
C ASN A 869 0.78 16.03 26.98
N GLY A 870 1.50 17.15 27.11
CA GLY A 870 1.35 18.08 28.22
C GLY A 870 -0.03 18.75 28.21
N LEU A 871 -0.45 19.22 27.03
CA LEU A 871 -1.79 19.74 26.79
C LEU A 871 -2.87 18.71 27.14
N ALA A 872 -2.78 17.49 26.59
CA ALA A 872 -3.78 16.45 26.81
C ALA A 872 -3.88 16.01 28.28
N MET A 873 -2.74 15.76 28.94
CA MET A 873 -2.71 15.37 30.35
C MET A 873 -3.19 16.51 31.26
N GLY A 874 -2.68 17.72 31.05
CA GLY A 874 -3.07 18.90 31.82
C GLY A 874 -4.57 19.17 31.73
N MET A 875 -5.12 19.21 30.51
CA MET A 875 -6.55 19.39 30.27
C MET A 875 -7.39 18.25 30.85
N GLY A 876 -6.90 17.00 30.81
CA GLY A 876 -7.57 15.83 31.38
C GLY A 876 -7.72 15.90 32.90
N VAL A 877 -6.75 16.52 33.60
CA VAL A 877 -6.81 16.77 35.04
C VAL A 877 -7.65 18.01 35.38
N MET A 878 -7.68 19.02 34.50
CA MET A 878 -8.50 20.22 34.68
C MET A 878 -10.00 19.95 34.59
N TYR A 879 -10.40 19.07 33.67
CA TYR A 879 -11.81 18.76 33.41
C TYR A 879 -12.09 17.26 33.54
N PRO A 880 -11.92 16.67 34.74
CA PRO A 880 -12.08 15.24 34.93
C PRO A 880 -13.56 14.84 34.92
N ASP A 881 -13.88 13.73 34.25
CA ASP A 881 -15.19 13.09 34.32
C ASP A 881 -15.08 11.72 34.99
N LEU A 882 -15.06 11.72 36.34
CA LEU A 882 -14.87 10.53 37.17
C LEU A 882 -16.08 9.59 37.20
N LYS A 883 -17.21 10.00 36.63
CA LYS A 883 -18.46 9.21 36.62
C LYS A 883 -18.52 8.28 35.42
N GLU A 884 -17.80 8.59 34.36
CA GLU A 884 -17.84 7.89 33.09
C GLU A 884 -16.68 6.91 32.97
N ASP A 885 -16.97 5.63 32.76
CA ASP A 885 -15.94 4.60 32.61
C ASP A 885 -15.53 4.39 31.13
N ASN A 886 -16.28 4.99 30.19
CA ASN A 886 -16.01 4.86 28.75
C ASN A 886 -15.07 5.97 28.25
N PRO A 887 -13.83 5.65 27.83
CA PRO A 887 -12.86 6.64 27.36
C PRO A 887 -13.38 7.44 26.17
N SER A 888 -14.12 6.82 25.25
CA SER A 888 -14.61 7.51 24.06
C SER A 888 -15.60 8.63 24.41
N LYS A 889 -16.38 8.44 25.48
CA LYS A 889 -17.36 9.41 25.95
C LYS A 889 -16.71 10.53 26.78
N ILE A 890 -15.68 10.21 27.56
CA ILE A 890 -14.85 11.20 28.26
C ILE A 890 -14.19 12.16 27.26
N VAL A 891 -13.60 11.60 26.19
CA VAL A 891 -12.94 12.37 25.12
C VAL A 891 -13.93 13.23 24.33
N SER A 892 -15.15 12.74 24.12
CA SER A 892 -16.24 13.51 23.50
C SER A 892 -16.86 14.55 24.45
N GLY A 893 -16.39 14.62 25.69
CA GLY A 893 -16.80 15.62 26.67
C GLY A 893 -16.22 17.00 26.40
N PHE A 894 -16.55 17.95 27.28
CA PHE A 894 -16.11 19.35 27.22
C PHE A 894 -14.59 19.50 27.04
N GLY A 895 -13.81 18.93 27.96
CA GLY A 895 -12.37 19.15 27.98
C GLY A 895 -11.64 18.45 26.83
N GLY A 896 -12.16 17.31 26.35
CA GLY A 896 -11.55 16.57 25.25
C GLY A 896 -11.76 17.27 23.90
N THR A 897 -12.94 17.86 23.67
CA THR A 897 -13.20 18.68 22.47
C THR A 897 -12.34 19.95 22.47
N PHE A 898 -12.22 20.62 23.63
CA PHE A 898 -11.34 21.78 23.75
C PHE A 898 -9.87 21.43 23.52
N CYS A 899 -9.40 20.33 24.11
CA CYS A 899 -8.05 19.80 23.90
C CYS A 899 -7.78 19.54 22.42
N LEU A 900 -8.73 18.95 21.70
CA LEU A 900 -8.64 18.70 20.27
C LEU A 900 -8.49 20.00 19.48
N VAL A 901 -9.37 20.99 19.70
CA VAL A 901 -9.33 22.27 18.97
C VAL A 901 -8.01 23.01 19.20
N VAL A 902 -7.56 23.09 20.45
CA VAL A 902 -6.27 23.73 20.78
C VAL A 902 -5.11 22.97 20.14
N SER A 903 -5.16 21.63 20.10
CA SER A 903 -4.15 20.81 19.42
C SER A 903 -4.05 21.10 17.93
N PHE A 904 -5.18 21.24 17.23
CA PHE A 904 -5.19 21.58 15.79
C PHE A 904 -4.59 22.96 15.52
N VAL A 905 -5.00 23.96 16.31
CA VAL A 905 -4.47 25.33 16.22
C VAL A 905 -2.96 25.34 16.48
N TYR A 906 -2.51 24.61 17.51
CA TYR A 906 -1.10 24.43 17.82
C TYR A 906 -0.31 23.81 16.65
N ILE A 907 -0.80 22.71 16.08
CA ILE A 907 -0.12 22.01 14.97
C ILE A 907 0.00 22.91 13.74
N GLY A 908 -1.07 23.62 13.36
CA GLY A 908 -1.05 24.52 12.20
C GLY A 908 0.00 25.62 12.36
N MET A 909 0.04 26.29 13.52
CA MET A 909 1.04 27.31 13.80
C MET A 909 2.46 26.73 13.89
N ALA A 910 2.63 25.58 14.54
CA ALA A 910 3.93 24.92 14.67
C ALA A 910 4.52 24.54 13.31
N VAL A 911 3.72 23.96 12.40
CA VAL A 911 4.15 23.58 11.06
C VAL A 911 4.46 24.83 10.21
N MET A 912 3.68 25.90 10.35
CA MET A 912 4.00 27.17 9.67
C MET A 912 5.32 27.75 10.16
N MET A 913 5.53 27.84 11.48
CA MET A 913 6.77 28.35 12.07
C MET A 913 7.98 27.50 11.65
N LEU A 914 7.89 26.17 11.72
CA LEU A 914 8.96 25.26 11.28
C LEU A 914 9.19 25.32 9.76
N GLY A 915 8.14 25.52 8.97
CA GLY A 915 8.25 25.66 7.52
C GLY A 915 8.90 26.97 7.09
N ILE A 916 8.64 28.07 7.78
CA ILE A 916 9.27 29.37 7.49
C ILE A 916 10.71 29.37 8.04
N GLY A 917 10.94 28.83 9.24
CA GLY A 917 12.26 28.78 9.88
C GLY A 917 13.17 27.63 9.42
N SER A 918 12.80 26.91 8.36
CA SER A 918 13.54 25.74 7.88
C SER A 918 14.85 26.13 7.18
N PRO A 919 16.02 25.61 7.61
CA PRO A 919 17.29 25.86 6.93
C PRO A 919 17.39 25.20 5.55
N PHE A 920 16.49 24.25 5.25
CA PHE A 920 16.47 23.50 3.99
C PHE A 920 15.54 24.10 2.92
N GLY A 921 15.02 25.31 3.18
CA GLY A 921 14.08 26.03 2.33
C GLY A 921 12.64 25.92 2.82
N SER A 922 11.84 26.94 2.51
CA SER A 922 10.45 27.02 2.92
C SER A 922 9.51 26.46 1.83
N PRO A 923 8.54 25.61 2.19
CA PRO A 923 7.44 25.25 1.28
C PRO A 923 6.49 26.44 1.06
N TRP A 924 6.55 27.48 1.88
CA TRP A 924 5.68 28.65 1.82
C TRP A 924 6.34 29.77 1.02
N GLN A 925 6.52 29.58 -0.29
CA GLN A 925 7.24 30.49 -1.19
C GLN A 925 6.76 31.96 -1.16
N ILE A 926 5.54 32.22 -0.67
CA ILE A 926 5.01 33.58 -0.41
C ILE A 926 5.94 34.38 0.53
N PHE A 927 6.67 33.71 1.43
CA PHE A 927 7.52 34.34 2.43
C PHE A 927 9.01 34.43 2.01
N GLY A 928 9.39 33.95 0.82
CA GLY A 928 10.78 33.91 0.39
C GLY A 928 11.67 32.98 1.22
N ARG A 929 12.99 33.01 1.00
CA ARG A 929 13.97 32.26 1.81
C ARG A 929 14.31 33.14 3.02
N ALA A 930 13.97 32.67 4.22
CA ALA A 930 14.25 33.39 5.46
C ALA A 930 15.77 33.50 5.69
N ASP A 931 16.22 34.67 6.12
CA ASP A 931 17.61 34.92 6.52
C ASP A 931 17.98 34.09 7.77
N GLU A 932 19.27 33.85 8.03
CA GLU A 932 19.70 33.00 9.17
C GLU A 932 19.14 33.50 10.51
N THR A 933 19.07 34.82 10.67
CA THR A 933 18.46 35.49 11.83
C THR A 933 16.96 35.22 11.93
N GLN A 934 16.24 35.28 10.81
CA GLN A 934 14.81 35.00 10.75
C GLN A 934 14.52 33.52 11.04
N GLN A 935 15.36 32.60 10.54
CA GLN A 935 15.25 31.17 10.84
C GLN A 935 15.35 30.90 12.35
N ALA A 936 16.36 31.48 13.01
CA ALA A 936 16.54 31.34 14.45
C ALA A 936 15.34 31.92 15.24
N ILE A 937 14.78 33.05 14.80
CA ILE A 937 13.59 33.67 15.41
C ILE A 937 12.39 32.74 15.31
N TYR A 938 12.08 32.18 14.14
CA TYR A 938 10.92 31.30 13.98
C TYR A 938 11.06 29.97 14.72
N ILE A 939 12.27 29.40 14.78
CA ILE A 939 12.56 28.21 15.61
C ILE A 939 12.40 28.56 17.10
N GLY A 940 12.91 29.71 17.54
CA GLY A 940 12.74 30.19 18.92
C GLY A 940 11.27 30.42 19.28
N MET A 941 10.49 31.04 18.39
CA MET A 941 9.04 31.21 18.54
C MET A 941 8.33 29.86 18.62
N PHE A 942 8.69 28.90 17.78
CA PHE A 942 8.15 27.54 17.83
C PHE A 942 8.42 26.88 19.19
N LEU A 943 9.65 26.94 19.70
CA LEU A 943 10.00 26.37 21.01
C LEU A 943 9.24 27.04 22.16
N ALA A 944 9.20 28.38 22.18
CA ALA A 944 8.49 29.14 23.20
C ALA A 944 6.98 28.85 23.17
N PHE A 945 6.38 28.82 21.98
CA PHE A 945 4.98 28.48 21.81
C PHE A 945 4.67 27.05 22.25
N SER A 946 5.53 26.09 21.90
CA SER A 946 5.41 24.68 22.31
C SER A 946 5.52 24.49 23.82
N LEU A 947 6.45 25.21 24.47
CA LEU A 947 6.57 25.22 25.93
C LEU A 947 5.32 25.79 26.59
N GLY A 948 4.78 26.91 26.08
CA GLY A 948 3.56 27.52 26.61
C GLY A 948 2.35 26.59 26.52
N VAL A 949 2.12 25.99 25.35
CA VAL A 949 0.97 25.09 25.09
C VAL A 949 1.10 23.76 25.84
N GLY A 950 2.32 23.24 26.01
CA GLY A 950 2.57 21.99 26.72
C GLY A 950 2.62 22.12 28.23
N PHE A 951 3.55 22.93 28.74
CA PHE A 951 3.82 23.05 30.18
C PHE A 951 2.76 23.87 30.91
N GLY A 952 2.16 24.88 30.28
CA GLY A 952 1.14 25.71 30.93
C GLY A 952 -0.04 24.89 31.45
N PRO A 953 -0.74 24.13 30.58
CA PRO A 953 -1.83 23.26 31.00
C PRO A 953 -1.40 22.17 31.98
N LEU A 954 -0.21 21.58 31.77
CA LEU A 954 0.31 20.53 32.64
C LEU A 954 0.58 21.05 34.06
N ALA A 955 1.25 22.20 34.20
CA ALA A 955 1.58 22.79 35.50
C ALA A 955 0.31 23.14 36.28
N TYR A 956 -0.67 23.76 35.63
CA TYR A 956 -1.96 24.05 36.25
C TYR A 956 -2.74 22.76 36.61
N GLY A 957 -2.66 21.73 35.76
CA GLY A 957 -3.21 20.41 36.05
C GLY A 957 -2.59 19.77 37.31
N LEU A 958 -1.26 19.82 37.45
CA LEU A 958 -0.54 19.32 38.63
C LEU A 958 -0.92 20.08 39.90
N GLN A 959 -1.06 21.41 39.82
CA GLN A 959 -1.53 22.22 40.95
C GLN A 959 -2.95 21.82 41.36
N ARG A 960 -3.85 21.63 40.38
CA ARG A 960 -5.22 21.19 40.64
C ARG A 960 -5.29 19.77 41.21
N ALA A 961 -4.39 18.87 40.80
CA ALA A 961 -4.29 17.51 41.35
C ALA A 961 -4.02 17.52 42.86
N ARG A 962 -3.19 18.45 43.36
CA ARG A 962 -2.95 18.62 44.80
C ARG A 962 -4.21 19.04 45.56
N ASN A 963 -5.04 19.88 44.96
CA ASN A 963 -6.33 20.28 45.54
C ASN A 963 -7.36 19.12 45.58
N PHE A 964 -7.12 18.02 44.86
CA PHE A 964 -7.94 16.80 44.98
C PHE A 964 -7.41 15.83 46.05
N GLU A 965 -6.19 16.01 46.54
CA GLU A 965 -5.60 15.20 47.64
C GLU A 965 -6.07 15.67 49.03
N HIS A 966 -6.42 16.95 49.16
CA HIS A 966 -6.94 17.59 50.36
C HIS A 966 -8.46 17.76 50.26
#